data_AF-A0A7V3LXB7-F1
#
_entry.id   AF-A0A7V3LXB7-F1
#
_cell.length_a   1.000
_cell.length_b   1.000
_cell.length_c   1.000
_cell.angle_alpha   90.00
_cell.angle_beta   90.00
_cell.angle_gamma   90.00
#
_symmetry.space_group_name_H-M   'P 1'
#
loop_
_entity.id
_entity.type
_entity.pdbx_description
1 polymer ?
#
loop_
_entity_poly.entity_id
_entity_poly.type
_entity_poly.pdbx_seq_one_letter_code
_entity_poly.pdbx_strand_id
1 'polypeptide(L)'
;MNRLGFYIENTTVRWLREALRQVKPPVILIHAQDRGLLRDIRRELSPDSFIVGRLYKTPQQQQAWLDSGEPERYGREFAEEIIYYDFQLAKEVGENGRLLIDAWMSLNEAIRGPASFPDDEVDDEFRRRAEAYDRFQVAFKERLEQEGLVAVAFNFAAGNFTKPEHYLDWFPRTLEAYTYLGFHEYGWPSLKPGSDVATAALYYRTCMEGIRQQYGDKFKVIMTEAGLTMAYGHPENPDEGWLNPREPLTEDQYWQSLLWYNNEMLKDPYVMGACLFEVGHTSKWQTFRHLGEDNQGNPILLMNRIEALNDIPGPTEPPEPPEPSSGDIYERVGKLVDDLTHEREVIAGIPDQTDAVERALTPLNAPATGAIEAEMLAHNLRTRVNQVSATLTQLESNPDIDPDAIQRMKEEADLAAQQLDALSPRVAKAEAAGQQVQAVAQAFPAQKRAAQQTPGLLTQVESLLERAQRLQSDLPGGEFTPPPGVQDIREDMPHHPTKTWPSRMPSQIKLIVVHHTVTSPETDPIALARALIARRDLPGLPYHFLVQGDGDGFWAEPLETAVGQTLKDEINQKAVGVALAGNFTNDPPPEPQLDAAAAIIAQLIKTYGLNVDTDVIGRSEVDPVASPGKQWLQGAKYKVTLLDKVRALL
;
A
#
# COMPACT_ATOMS: atom_id res chain seq x y z
N MET A 1 -11.64 5.76 16.74
CA MET A 1 -11.34 7.19 16.54
C MET A 1 -11.58 7.51 15.08
N ASN A 2 -12.28 8.61 14.78
CA ASN A 2 -12.68 8.99 13.44
C ASN A 2 -11.67 9.97 12.80
N ARG A 3 -11.26 9.71 11.55
CA ARG A 3 -10.47 10.60 10.68
C ARG A 3 -11.24 11.02 9.42
N LEU A 4 -12.46 10.54 9.22
CA LEU A 4 -13.33 10.89 8.09
C LEU A 4 -14.04 12.21 8.38
N GLY A 5 -13.62 13.24 7.65
CA GLY A 5 -14.17 14.59 7.65
C GLY A 5 -15.13 14.84 6.48
N PHE A 6 -15.66 16.05 6.39
CA PHE A 6 -16.67 16.41 5.39
C PHE A 6 -16.17 17.47 4.43
N TYR A 7 -16.41 17.26 3.14
CA TYR A 7 -16.40 18.35 2.18
C TYR A 7 -17.85 18.80 1.88
N ILE A 8 -18.13 20.06 2.20
CA ILE A 8 -19.41 20.74 2.01
C ILE A 8 -19.27 21.75 0.86
N GLU A 9 -19.71 21.37 -0.33
CA GLU A 9 -19.84 22.28 -1.48
C GLU A 9 -21.12 23.13 -1.36
N ASN A 10 -22.22 22.49 -0.99
CA ASN A 10 -23.55 23.06 -0.83
C ASN A 10 -24.05 22.90 0.61
N THR A 11 -24.37 24.03 1.25
CA THR A 11 -24.78 24.08 2.66
C THR A 11 -26.26 23.84 2.88
N THR A 12 -27.05 23.74 1.80
CA THR A 12 -28.51 23.59 1.85
C THR A 12 -28.99 22.16 1.68
N VAL A 13 -28.07 21.20 1.55
CA VAL A 13 -28.40 19.78 1.40
C VAL A 13 -29.18 19.28 2.61
N ARG A 14 -30.27 18.57 2.34
CA ARG A 14 -31.12 17.98 3.38
C ARG A 14 -30.28 17.04 4.24
N TRP A 15 -30.48 17.10 5.56
CA TRP A 15 -29.78 16.29 6.58
C TRP A 15 -28.34 16.69 6.89
N LEU A 16 -27.79 17.74 6.26
CA LEU A 16 -26.41 18.16 6.50
C LEU A 16 -26.16 18.58 7.96
N ARG A 17 -27.09 19.34 8.55
CA ARG A 17 -26.98 19.82 9.93
C ARG A 17 -27.05 18.67 10.94
N GLU A 18 -27.92 17.71 10.69
CA GLU A 18 -28.02 16.47 11.46
C GLU A 18 -26.74 15.65 11.36
N ALA A 19 -26.20 15.47 10.15
CA ALA A 19 -24.95 14.76 9.91
C ALA A 19 -23.77 15.41 10.65
N LEU A 20 -23.66 16.74 10.61
CA LEU A 20 -22.63 17.48 11.36
C LEU A 20 -22.76 17.24 12.87
N ARG A 21 -23.97 17.37 13.41
CA ARG A 21 -24.26 17.17 14.84
C ARG A 21 -23.99 15.74 15.30
N GLN A 22 -24.29 14.77 14.45
CA GLN A 22 -24.15 13.34 14.70
C GLN A 22 -22.67 12.92 14.64
N VAL A 23 -22.01 13.18 13.52
CA VAL A 23 -20.65 12.67 13.25
C VAL A 23 -19.58 13.48 13.96
N LYS A 24 -19.78 14.80 14.09
CA LYS A 24 -18.76 15.76 14.57
C LYS A 24 -17.40 15.55 13.87
N PRO A 25 -17.34 15.71 12.54
CA PRO A 25 -16.17 15.34 11.75
C PRO A 25 -14.90 16.06 12.25
N PRO A 26 -13.73 15.40 12.29
CA PRO A 26 -12.50 16.02 12.79
C PRO A 26 -12.01 17.18 11.90
N VAL A 27 -12.26 17.09 10.59
CA VAL A 27 -11.92 18.12 9.60
C VAL A 27 -13.11 18.42 8.70
N ILE A 28 -13.26 19.68 8.29
CA ILE A 28 -14.29 20.11 7.34
C ILE A 28 -13.63 20.99 6.28
N LEU A 29 -13.83 20.68 4.99
CA LEU A 29 -13.62 21.60 3.89
C LEU A 29 -14.98 22.23 3.53
N ILE A 30 -15.04 23.56 3.39
CA ILE A 30 -16.28 24.25 3.06
C ILE A 30 -16.05 25.44 2.12
N HIS A 31 -16.93 25.62 1.14
CA HIS A 31 -17.01 26.88 0.40
C HIS A 31 -17.59 27.94 1.33
N ALA A 32 -16.82 28.98 1.63
CA ALA A 32 -17.07 29.90 2.75
C ALA A 32 -18.23 30.90 2.52
N GLN A 33 -19.41 30.42 2.12
CA GLN A 33 -20.55 31.26 1.70
C GLN A 33 -21.71 31.28 2.72
N ASP A 34 -21.70 30.39 3.72
CA ASP A 34 -22.77 30.27 4.72
C ASP A 34 -22.27 30.56 6.13
N ARG A 35 -22.19 31.85 6.46
CA ARG A 35 -21.83 32.32 7.81
C ARG A 35 -22.73 31.75 8.90
N GLY A 36 -24.02 31.57 8.61
CA GLY A 36 -24.99 31.03 9.57
C GLY A 36 -24.63 29.60 9.97
N LEU A 37 -24.39 28.74 8.98
CA LEU A 37 -23.95 27.37 9.21
C LEU A 37 -22.62 27.34 9.97
N LEU A 38 -21.64 28.16 9.61
CA LEU A 38 -20.34 28.20 10.31
C LEU A 38 -20.50 28.57 11.80
N ARG A 39 -21.36 29.54 12.12
CA ARG A 39 -21.71 29.87 13.52
C ARG A 39 -22.36 28.70 14.23
N ASP A 40 -23.30 28.01 13.58
CA ASP A 40 -23.96 26.84 14.16
C ASP A 40 -22.98 25.67 14.35
N ILE A 41 -22.02 25.47 13.44
CA ILE A 41 -20.93 24.49 13.60
C ILE A 41 -20.13 24.81 14.86
N ARG A 42 -19.68 26.06 15.02
CA ARG A 42 -18.93 26.49 16.20
C ARG A 42 -19.73 26.46 17.50
N ARG A 43 -21.05 26.67 17.44
CA ARG A 43 -21.92 26.67 18.62
C ARG A 43 -22.28 25.26 19.08
N GLU A 44 -22.73 24.40 18.17
CA GLU A 44 -23.39 23.15 18.57
C GLU A 44 -23.20 21.97 17.61
N LEU A 45 -23.02 22.19 16.31
CA LEU A 45 -23.02 21.07 15.37
C LEU A 45 -21.70 20.31 15.43
N SER A 46 -20.56 21.00 15.40
CA SER A 46 -19.25 20.35 15.51
C SER A 46 -18.18 21.36 15.97
N PRO A 47 -18.21 21.77 17.25
CA PRO A 47 -17.42 22.89 17.74
C PRO A 47 -15.91 22.67 17.62
N ASP A 48 -15.47 21.41 17.65
CA ASP A 48 -14.07 21.02 17.69
C ASP A 48 -13.44 20.76 16.31
N SER A 49 -14.24 20.67 15.24
CA SER A 49 -13.72 20.45 13.88
C SER A 49 -12.66 21.46 13.48
N PHE A 50 -11.64 21.01 12.77
CA PHE A 50 -10.73 21.92 12.05
C PHE A 50 -11.33 22.27 10.69
N ILE A 51 -11.66 23.54 10.47
CA ILE A 51 -12.38 24.02 9.29
C ILE A 51 -11.42 24.69 8.32
N VAL A 52 -11.32 24.14 7.11
CA VAL A 52 -10.61 24.72 5.97
C VAL A 52 -11.62 25.45 5.08
N GLY A 53 -11.38 26.74 4.86
CA GLY A 53 -12.16 27.57 3.95
C GLY A 53 -11.62 27.50 2.53
N ARG A 54 -12.51 27.33 1.57
CA ARG A 54 -12.23 27.40 0.13
C ARG A 54 -12.97 28.59 -0.48
N LEU A 55 -12.22 29.44 -1.20
CA LEU A 55 -12.79 30.49 -2.05
C LEU A 55 -12.51 30.13 -3.52
N TYR A 56 -13.56 29.73 -4.24
CA TYR A 56 -13.43 29.19 -5.59
C TYR A 56 -12.84 30.17 -6.61
N LYS A 57 -11.95 29.66 -7.46
CA LYS A 57 -11.41 30.33 -8.64
C LYS A 57 -11.52 29.42 -9.85
N THR A 58 -11.83 29.99 -11.02
CA THR A 58 -11.94 29.19 -12.24
C THR A 58 -10.55 28.71 -12.69
N PRO A 59 -10.44 27.56 -13.38
CA PRO A 59 -9.15 27.10 -13.91
C PRO A 59 -8.43 28.16 -14.75
N GLN A 60 -9.17 28.94 -15.56
CA GLN A 60 -8.62 30.00 -16.39
C GLN A 60 -8.04 31.16 -15.55
N GLN A 61 -8.70 31.53 -14.45
CA GLN A 61 -8.18 32.54 -13.52
C GLN A 61 -6.89 32.07 -12.84
N GLN A 62 -6.89 30.82 -12.35
CA GLN A 62 -5.71 30.24 -11.70
C GLN A 62 -4.51 30.20 -12.66
N GLN A 63 -4.72 29.75 -13.90
CA GLN A 63 -3.70 29.73 -14.94
C GLN A 63 -3.19 31.14 -15.26
N ALA A 64 -4.10 32.11 -15.42
CA ALA A 64 -3.72 33.50 -15.70
C ALA A 64 -2.86 34.13 -14.59
N TRP A 65 -3.13 33.81 -13.32
CA TRP A 65 -2.31 34.27 -12.20
C TRP A 65 -0.91 33.67 -12.21
N LEU A 66 -0.79 32.36 -12.48
CA LEU A 66 0.50 31.67 -12.54
C LEU A 66 1.32 32.07 -13.77
N ASP A 67 0.67 32.41 -14.89
CA ASP A 67 1.33 32.85 -16.12
C ASP A 67 1.63 34.37 -16.17
N SER A 68 1.20 35.14 -15.16
CA SER A 68 1.27 36.61 -15.16
C SER A 68 2.68 37.21 -15.11
N GLY A 69 3.67 36.45 -14.64
CA GLY A 69 4.99 36.96 -14.28
C GLY A 69 5.05 37.68 -12.92
N GLU A 70 3.91 37.88 -12.26
CA GLU A 70 3.80 38.49 -10.92
C GLU A 70 2.99 37.61 -9.93
N PRO A 71 3.31 36.31 -9.77
CA PRO A 71 2.51 35.39 -8.97
C PRO A 71 2.39 35.81 -7.49
N GLU A 72 3.39 36.48 -6.92
CA GLU A 72 3.36 36.98 -5.54
C GLU A 72 2.32 38.09 -5.36
N ARG A 73 2.10 38.92 -6.38
CA ARG A 73 1.06 39.96 -6.37
C ARG A 73 -0.30 39.29 -6.27
N TYR A 74 -0.56 38.29 -7.11
CA TYR A 74 -1.82 37.55 -7.11
C TYR A 74 -2.01 36.69 -5.86
N GLY A 75 -0.93 36.15 -5.28
CA GLY A 75 -0.99 35.47 -3.98
C GLY A 75 -1.50 36.41 -2.88
N ARG A 76 -0.95 37.63 -2.81
CA ARG A 76 -1.42 38.67 -1.86
C ARG A 76 -2.84 39.13 -2.15
N GLU A 77 -3.17 39.38 -3.41
CA GLU A 77 -4.53 39.81 -3.80
C GLU A 77 -5.58 38.75 -3.47
N PHE A 78 -5.26 37.47 -3.65
CA PHE A 78 -6.16 36.39 -3.29
C PHE A 78 -6.36 36.28 -1.77
N ALA A 79 -5.30 36.46 -0.99
CA ALA A 79 -5.40 36.56 0.46
C ALA A 79 -6.23 37.77 0.90
N GLU A 80 -6.07 38.93 0.27
CA GLU A 80 -6.91 40.12 0.53
C GLU A 80 -8.37 39.87 0.22
N GLU A 81 -8.66 39.17 -0.89
CA GLU A 81 -10.02 38.81 -1.23
C GLU A 81 -10.66 37.99 -0.11
N ILE A 82 -9.96 37.00 0.45
CA ILE A 82 -10.41 36.20 1.59
C ILE A 82 -10.61 37.07 2.84
N ILE A 83 -9.65 37.94 3.17
CA ILE A 83 -9.68 38.78 4.37
C ILE A 83 -10.90 39.71 4.37
N TYR A 84 -11.25 40.27 3.21
CA TYR A 84 -12.35 41.22 3.08
C TYR A 84 -13.67 40.59 2.62
N TYR A 85 -13.66 39.31 2.26
CA TYR A 85 -14.85 38.56 1.85
C TYR A 85 -15.91 38.59 2.96
N ASP A 86 -17.18 38.76 2.55
CA ASP A 86 -18.38 38.74 3.40
C ASP A 86 -18.13 39.40 4.77
N PHE A 87 -17.99 40.73 4.81
CA PHE A 87 -17.73 41.51 6.04
C PHE A 87 -16.63 40.91 6.94
N GLN A 88 -15.50 40.53 6.34
CA GLN A 88 -14.36 39.92 7.03
C GLN A 88 -14.70 38.61 7.76
N LEU A 89 -15.49 37.75 7.11
CA LEU A 89 -15.88 36.43 7.61
C LEU A 89 -14.67 35.63 8.12
N ALA A 90 -13.54 35.72 7.41
CA ALA A 90 -12.30 35.03 7.77
C ALA A 90 -11.79 35.36 9.18
N LYS A 91 -12.13 36.54 9.73
CA LYS A 91 -11.69 37.03 11.04
C LYS A 91 -12.75 36.89 12.13
N GLU A 92 -13.93 36.38 11.78
CA GLU A 92 -15.02 36.23 12.74
C GLU A 92 -14.73 35.09 13.72
N VAL A 93 -14.98 35.33 15.00
CA VAL A 93 -14.81 34.36 16.09
C VAL A 93 -16.19 33.87 16.54
N GLY A 94 -16.37 32.56 16.61
CA GLY A 94 -17.58 31.92 17.12
C GLY A 94 -17.70 32.02 18.64
N GLU A 95 -18.85 31.60 19.18
CA GLU A 95 -19.14 31.63 20.62
C GLU A 95 -18.16 30.78 21.46
N ASN A 96 -17.52 29.78 20.84
CA ASN A 96 -16.50 28.94 21.46
C ASN A 96 -15.09 29.57 21.47
N GLY A 97 -14.94 30.82 21.03
CA GLY A 97 -13.66 31.54 21.02
C GLY A 97 -12.71 31.16 19.88
N ARG A 98 -13.13 30.29 18.94
CA ARG A 98 -12.36 29.92 17.74
C ARG A 98 -12.82 30.71 16.53
N LEU A 99 -11.93 30.93 15.56
CA LEU A 99 -12.33 31.46 14.25
C LEU A 99 -13.41 30.57 13.62
N LEU A 100 -14.35 31.18 12.90
CA LEU A 100 -15.36 30.43 12.15
C LEU A 100 -14.71 29.49 11.12
N ILE A 101 -13.56 29.88 10.56
CA ILE A 101 -12.72 29.07 9.67
C ILE A 101 -11.30 29.09 10.25
N ASP A 102 -10.72 27.91 10.51
CA ASP A 102 -9.40 27.83 11.16
C ASP A 102 -8.25 28.11 10.19
N ALA A 103 -8.38 27.69 8.93
CA ALA A 103 -7.37 27.89 7.90
C ALA A 103 -7.97 28.03 6.51
N TRP A 104 -7.22 28.64 5.59
CA TRP A 104 -7.65 28.86 4.21
C TRP A 104 -6.72 28.17 3.22
N MET A 105 -7.29 27.44 2.28
CA MET A 105 -6.52 26.86 1.17
C MET A 105 -6.31 27.86 0.05
N SER A 106 -5.22 27.68 -0.70
CA SER A 106 -4.92 28.51 -1.87
C SER A 106 -5.67 28.03 -3.13
N LEU A 107 -4.98 27.89 -4.25
CA LEU A 107 -5.56 27.40 -5.51
C LEU A 107 -5.85 25.90 -5.44
N ASN A 108 -6.85 25.44 -6.20
CA ASN A 108 -7.25 24.03 -6.25
C ASN A 108 -6.83 23.42 -7.59
N GLU A 109 -6.01 22.37 -7.57
CA GLU A 109 -5.59 21.63 -8.76
C GLU A 109 -5.06 22.54 -9.88
N ALA A 110 -4.34 23.61 -9.51
CA ALA A 110 -3.96 24.68 -10.43
C ALA A 110 -2.92 24.28 -11.47
N ILE A 111 -2.17 23.21 -11.21
CA ILE A 111 -1.13 22.66 -12.07
C ILE A 111 -1.25 21.14 -12.10
N ARG A 112 -0.95 20.55 -13.26
CA ARG A 112 -0.66 19.11 -13.35
C ARG A 112 0.66 18.80 -12.65
N GLY A 113 0.85 17.58 -12.18
CA GLY A 113 2.08 17.18 -11.49
C GLY A 113 3.03 16.31 -12.33
N PRO A 114 4.26 16.07 -11.85
CA PRO A 114 5.26 15.29 -12.58
C PRO A 114 4.77 13.89 -13.00
N ALA A 115 3.97 13.22 -12.16
CA ALA A 115 3.44 11.88 -12.46
C ALA A 115 2.43 11.85 -13.63
N SER A 116 1.99 13.01 -14.11
CA SER A 116 1.16 13.12 -15.32
C SER A 116 1.96 13.14 -16.63
N PHE A 117 3.29 13.19 -16.54
CA PHE A 117 4.20 13.20 -17.69
C PHE A 117 4.79 11.81 -17.94
N PRO A 118 5.09 11.45 -19.21
CA PRO A 118 5.88 10.27 -19.52
C PRO A 118 7.23 10.33 -18.81
N ASP A 119 7.61 9.25 -18.12
CA ASP A 119 8.89 9.10 -17.41
C ASP A 119 9.23 10.26 -16.43
N ASP A 120 8.20 10.95 -15.92
CA ASP A 120 8.33 12.17 -15.10
C ASP A 120 9.09 13.33 -15.80
N GLU A 121 9.21 13.31 -17.13
CA GLU A 121 9.88 14.35 -17.91
C GLU A 121 8.98 15.58 -18.08
N VAL A 122 9.06 16.50 -17.12
CA VAL A 122 8.24 17.71 -17.09
C VAL A 122 8.65 18.76 -18.15
N ASP A 123 7.66 19.43 -18.72
CA ASP A 123 7.82 20.46 -19.75
C ASP A 123 8.04 21.88 -19.18
N ASP A 124 8.40 22.81 -20.07
CA ASP A 124 8.67 24.20 -19.71
C ASP A 124 7.45 24.92 -19.11
N GLU A 125 6.24 24.52 -19.51
CA GLU A 125 5.00 25.05 -18.94
C GLU A 125 4.88 24.68 -17.46
N PHE A 126 5.06 23.41 -17.11
CA PHE A 126 5.07 22.98 -15.72
C PHE A 126 6.20 23.65 -14.94
N ARG A 127 7.43 23.68 -15.47
CA ARG A 127 8.58 24.31 -14.79
C ARG A 127 8.28 25.76 -14.41
N ARG A 128 7.75 26.56 -15.36
CA ARG A 128 7.36 27.95 -15.09
C ARG A 128 6.25 28.04 -14.04
N ARG A 129 5.20 27.23 -14.18
CA ARG A 129 4.02 27.32 -13.31
C ARG A 129 4.27 26.78 -11.91
N ALA A 130 5.08 25.73 -11.75
CA ALA A 130 5.47 25.20 -10.45
C ALA A 130 6.27 26.24 -9.65
N GLU A 131 7.31 26.83 -10.28
CA GLU A 131 8.11 27.91 -9.67
C GLU A 131 7.25 29.16 -9.38
N ALA A 132 6.31 29.51 -10.26
CA ALA A 132 5.35 30.59 -9.98
C ALA A 132 4.42 30.26 -8.80
N TYR A 133 3.93 29.03 -8.71
CA TYR A 133 3.01 28.62 -7.68
C TYR A 133 3.68 28.49 -6.30
N ASP A 134 4.96 28.07 -6.26
CA ASP A 134 5.76 28.07 -5.04
C ASP A 134 5.84 29.49 -4.43
N ARG A 135 6.13 30.51 -5.24
CA ARG A 135 6.16 31.91 -4.79
C ARG A 135 4.77 32.48 -4.48
N PHE A 136 3.75 32.11 -5.27
CA PHE A 136 2.36 32.48 -5.02
C PHE A 136 1.92 32.04 -3.61
N GLN A 137 2.18 30.78 -3.25
CA GLN A 137 1.74 30.20 -1.97
C GLN A 137 2.41 30.91 -0.79
N VAL A 138 3.70 31.22 -0.87
CA VAL A 138 4.38 31.98 0.19
C VAL A 138 3.75 33.36 0.36
N ALA A 139 3.56 34.12 -0.72
CA ALA A 139 2.98 35.45 -0.64
C ALA A 139 1.52 35.45 -0.14
N PHE A 140 0.75 34.43 -0.52
CA PHE A 140 -0.61 34.19 -0.01
C PHE A 140 -0.61 33.98 1.51
N LYS A 141 0.24 33.07 2.01
CA LYS A 141 0.35 32.79 3.44
C LYS A 141 0.81 34.00 4.24
N GLU A 142 1.88 34.67 3.81
CA GLU A 142 2.43 35.82 4.51
C GLU A 142 1.39 36.94 4.69
N ARG A 143 0.54 37.16 3.67
CA ARG A 143 -0.52 38.16 3.76
C ARG A 143 -1.63 37.75 4.74
N LEU A 144 -2.02 36.48 4.78
CA LEU A 144 -3.00 35.97 5.75
C LEU A 144 -2.47 36.06 7.19
N GLU A 145 -1.20 35.73 7.42
CA GLU A 145 -0.59 35.74 8.75
C GLU A 145 -0.51 37.15 9.36
N GLN A 146 -0.40 38.19 8.54
CA GLN A 146 -0.48 39.59 9.01
C GLN A 146 -1.83 39.91 9.68
N GLU A 147 -2.89 39.15 9.40
CA GLU A 147 -4.21 39.27 10.05
C GLU A 147 -4.45 38.19 11.11
N GLY A 148 -3.44 37.38 11.45
CA GLY A 148 -3.57 36.25 12.36
C GLY A 148 -4.33 35.05 11.77
N LEU A 149 -4.38 34.93 10.45
CA LEU A 149 -5.03 33.82 9.74
C LEU A 149 -4.01 32.77 9.31
N VAL A 150 -4.46 31.52 9.17
CA VAL A 150 -3.62 30.36 8.82
C VAL A 150 -3.90 29.92 7.38
N ALA A 151 -2.87 29.43 6.69
CA ALA A 151 -2.95 28.93 5.31
C ALA A 151 -2.67 27.42 5.23
N VAL A 152 -3.32 26.75 4.27
CA VAL A 152 -3.07 25.35 3.87
C VAL A 152 -2.44 25.34 2.48
N ALA A 153 -1.25 24.76 2.36
CA ALA A 153 -0.54 24.62 1.09
C ALA A 153 -1.09 23.47 0.25
N PHE A 154 -0.73 23.47 -1.03
CA PHE A 154 -0.99 22.44 -2.03
C PHE A 154 -2.46 22.31 -2.40
N ASN A 155 -3.08 21.12 -2.34
CA ASN A 155 -4.37 20.77 -2.97
C ASN A 155 -4.25 20.44 -4.47
N PHE A 156 -3.30 19.57 -4.79
CA PHE A 156 -3.09 19.05 -6.15
C PHE A 156 -4.06 17.92 -6.49
N ALA A 157 -4.29 17.72 -7.79
CA ALA A 157 -5.13 16.64 -8.28
C ALA A 157 -4.58 15.27 -7.85
N ALA A 158 -5.48 14.36 -7.48
CA ALA A 158 -5.07 13.04 -7.00
C ALA A 158 -4.17 12.32 -8.03
N GLY A 159 -3.14 11.64 -7.55
CA GLY A 159 -2.20 10.88 -8.39
C GLY A 159 -1.23 11.71 -9.23
N ASN A 160 -1.25 13.05 -9.17
CA ASN A 160 -0.32 13.89 -9.95
C ASN A 160 1.04 14.08 -9.24
N PHE A 161 1.05 14.00 -7.91
CA PHE A 161 2.23 14.19 -7.08
C PHE A 161 2.38 12.98 -6.14
N THR A 162 3.18 12.00 -6.56
CA THR A 162 3.22 10.66 -5.95
C THR A 162 4.54 10.32 -5.25
N LYS A 163 5.55 11.19 -5.37
CA LYS A 163 6.89 10.98 -4.83
C LYS A 163 7.37 12.19 -4.03
N PRO A 164 8.26 12.03 -3.04
CA PRO A 164 8.82 13.15 -2.27
C PRO A 164 9.44 14.26 -3.14
N GLU A 165 10.22 13.89 -4.15
CA GLU A 165 10.89 14.82 -5.08
C GLU A 165 9.90 15.72 -5.83
N HIS A 166 8.65 15.27 -6.05
CA HIS A 166 7.63 16.10 -6.68
C HIS A 166 7.26 17.32 -5.83
N TYR A 167 7.52 17.26 -4.51
CA TYR A 167 7.33 18.36 -3.58
C TYR A 167 8.65 19.06 -3.24
N LEU A 168 9.69 18.29 -2.90
CA LEU A 168 10.97 18.80 -2.44
C LEU A 168 11.69 19.65 -3.50
N ASP A 169 11.65 19.21 -4.76
CA ASP A 169 12.39 19.89 -5.83
C ASP A 169 11.63 21.12 -6.37
N TRP A 170 10.29 21.06 -6.33
CA TRP A 170 9.43 22.03 -7.02
C TRP A 170 8.77 23.06 -6.11
N PHE A 171 8.59 22.76 -4.81
CA PHE A 171 7.99 23.70 -3.86
C PHE A 171 8.79 23.88 -2.56
N PRO A 172 10.11 24.09 -2.62
CA PRO A 172 10.94 24.20 -1.43
C PRO A 172 10.56 25.39 -0.54
N ARG A 173 10.13 26.52 -1.12
CA ARG A 173 9.75 27.71 -0.34
C ARG A 173 8.43 27.51 0.38
N THR A 174 7.47 26.88 -0.29
CA THR A 174 6.19 26.50 0.31
C THR A 174 6.41 25.54 1.47
N LEU A 175 7.23 24.50 1.28
CA LEU A 175 7.56 23.55 2.34
C LEU A 175 8.28 24.24 3.50
N GLU A 176 9.17 25.20 3.26
CA GLU A 176 9.81 25.97 4.31
C GLU A 176 8.79 26.80 5.12
N ALA A 177 7.89 27.50 4.45
CA ALA A 177 6.99 28.47 5.04
C ALA A 177 5.76 27.86 5.74
N TYR A 178 5.22 26.72 5.28
CA TYR A 178 3.93 26.19 5.73
C TYR A 178 4.00 25.18 6.87
N THR A 179 2.87 25.05 7.56
CA THR A 179 2.61 24.01 8.59
C THR A 179 1.53 23.03 8.14
N TYR A 180 0.48 23.50 7.46
CA TYR A 180 -0.61 22.65 7.00
C TYR A 180 -0.47 22.33 5.51
N LEU A 181 -0.52 21.05 5.15
CA LEU A 181 -0.40 20.55 3.79
C LEU A 181 -1.69 19.84 3.36
N GLY A 182 -2.22 20.20 2.20
CA GLY A 182 -3.44 19.68 1.61
C GLY A 182 -3.19 18.64 0.50
N PHE A 183 -3.92 17.54 0.51
CA PHE A 183 -3.81 16.45 -0.48
C PHE A 183 -5.18 16.01 -0.98
N HIS A 184 -5.27 15.55 -2.24
CA HIS A 184 -6.45 14.88 -2.78
C HIS A 184 -6.16 13.39 -2.97
N GLU A 185 -7.05 12.52 -2.47
CA GLU A 185 -6.91 11.06 -2.63
C GLU A 185 -8.19 10.41 -3.13
N TYR A 186 -8.14 9.97 -4.39
CA TYR A 186 -9.25 9.31 -5.06
C TYR A 186 -8.90 7.86 -5.41
N GLY A 187 -9.93 7.04 -5.67
CA GLY A 187 -9.74 5.69 -6.19
C GLY A 187 -11.00 5.14 -6.88
N TRP A 188 -10.84 4.01 -7.56
CA TRP A 188 -11.92 3.24 -8.15
C TRP A 188 -11.54 1.76 -8.31
N PRO A 189 -12.43 0.80 -8.01
CA PRO A 189 -13.68 0.94 -7.26
C PRO A 189 -13.47 1.04 -5.73
N SER A 190 -12.22 1.20 -5.28
CA SER A 190 -11.88 1.31 -3.86
C SER A 190 -10.71 2.27 -3.66
N LEU A 191 -10.58 2.80 -2.44
CA LEU A 191 -9.35 3.42 -1.95
C LEU A 191 -8.34 2.34 -1.52
N LYS A 192 -8.80 1.13 -1.19
CA LYS A 192 -7.92 0.04 -0.77
C LYS A 192 -7.24 -0.58 -2.00
N PRO A 193 -5.89 -0.62 -2.06
CA PRO A 193 -5.18 -1.26 -3.16
C PRO A 193 -5.59 -2.72 -3.37
N GLY A 194 -5.63 -3.15 -4.64
CA GLY A 194 -5.99 -4.49 -5.09
C GLY A 194 -5.70 -4.66 -6.58
N SER A 195 -5.83 -5.89 -7.11
CA SER A 195 -5.49 -6.22 -8.50
C SER A 195 -6.22 -5.39 -9.56
N ASP A 196 -7.46 -5.00 -9.26
CA ASP A 196 -8.36 -4.27 -10.18
C ASP A 196 -8.77 -2.92 -9.59
N VAL A 197 -7.89 -2.32 -8.79
CA VAL A 197 -8.14 -1.04 -8.13
C VAL A 197 -7.10 -0.02 -8.58
N ALA A 198 -7.57 1.06 -9.20
CA ALA A 198 -6.78 2.26 -9.36
C ALA A 198 -6.98 3.16 -8.14
N THR A 199 -5.91 3.51 -7.43
CA THR A 199 -6.04 4.39 -6.26
C THR A 199 -4.81 5.27 -6.02
N ALA A 200 -5.06 6.51 -5.60
CA ALA A 200 -4.08 7.43 -5.05
C ALA A 200 -3.94 7.31 -3.52
N ALA A 201 -4.72 6.43 -2.88
CA ALA A 201 -4.78 6.40 -1.43
C ALA A 201 -3.40 6.09 -0.83
N LEU A 202 -3.06 6.83 0.22
CA LEU A 202 -1.77 6.79 0.92
C LEU A 202 -0.58 7.33 0.14
N TYR A 203 -0.77 7.95 -1.02
CA TYR A 203 0.33 8.69 -1.67
C TYR A 203 0.80 9.86 -0.81
N TYR A 204 -0.05 10.47 0.03
CA TYR A 204 0.41 11.44 1.02
C TYR A 204 1.48 10.81 1.94
N ARG A 205 1.38 9.52 2.29
CA ARG A 205 2.29 8.85 3.23
C ARG A 205 3.68 8.75 2.62
N THR A 206 3.77 8.27 1.37
CA THR A 206 5.03 8.20 0.61
C THR A 206 5.67 9.58 0.45
N CYS A 207 4.91 10.59 0.06
CA CYS A 207 5.41 11.96 -0.08
C CYS A 207 5.90 12.52 1.26
N MET A 208 5.12 12.32 2.33
CA MET A 208 5.42 12.82 3.67
C MET A 208 6.61 12.14 4.32
N GLU A 209 6.91 10.88 3.98
CA GLU A 209 8.11 10.19 4.46
C GLU A 209 9.38 10.98 4.09
N GLY A 210 9.57 11.27 2.80
CA GLY A 210 10.72 12.05 2.35
C GLY A 210 10.69 13.52 2.80
N ILE A 211 9.50 14.15 2.82
CA ILE A 211 9.36 15.52 3.34
C ILE A 211 9.76 15.61 4.82
N ARG A 212 9.34 14.64 5.66
CA ARG A 212 9.68 14.62 7.09
C ARG A 212 11.13 14.27 7.35
N GLN A 213 11.78 13.49 6.49
CA GLN A 213 13.24 13.28 6.58
C GLN A 213 14.01 14.61 6.48
N GLN A 214 13.54 15.56 5.67
CA GLN A 214 14.18 16.87 5.51
C GLN A 214 13.72 17.93 6.52
N TYR A 215 12.44 17.93 6.90
CA TYR A 215 11.82 19.02 7.68
C TYR A 215 11.30 18.60 9.06
N GLY A 216 11.45 17.34 9.45
CA GLY A 216 10.96 16.78 10.72
C GLY A 216 9.43 16.80 10.84
N ASP A 217 8.93 16.88 12.07
CA ASP A 217 7.52 16.70 12.41
C ASP A 217 6.68 17.98 12.38
N LYS A 218 7.16 19.00 11.66
CA LYS A 218 6.52 20.33 11.66
C LYS A 218 5.14 20.34 10.99
N PHE A 219 4.84 19.38 10.12
CA PHE A 219 3.67 19.43 9.26
C PHE A 219 2.44 18.74 9.85
N LYS A 220 1.27 19.28 9.51
CA LYS A 220 -0.05 18.67 9.71
C LYS A 220 -0.70 18.45 8.35
N VAL A 221 -1.21 17.25 8.13
CA VAL A 221 -1.74 16.81 6.84
C VAL A 221 -3.25 16.77 6.89
N ILE A 222 -3.88 17.32 5.86
CA ILE A 222 -5.33 17.32 5.67
C ILE A 222 -5.56 16.80 4.25
N MET A 223 -6.33 15.72 4.11
CA MET A 223 -6.82 15.37 2.78
C MET A 223 -8.05 16.22 2.54
N THR A 224 -7.85 17.30 1.80
CA THR A 224 -8.88 18.32 1.55
C THR A 224 -9.97 17.78 0.65
N GLU A 225 -9.68 16.75 -0.14
CA GLU A 225 -10.68 15.95 -0.86
C GLU A 225 -10.30 14.46 -0.84
N ALA A 226 -11.27 13.59 -0.56
CA ALA A 226 -11.09 12.15 -0.71
C ALA A 226 -12.40 11.45 -1.10
N GLY A 227 -12.32 10.37 -1.88
CA GLY A 227 -13.52 9.64 -2.28
C GLY A 227 -13.28 8.63 -3.39
N LEU A 228 -14.38 8.17 -4.01
CA LEU A 228 -14.32 7.30 -5.18
C LEU A 228 -14.87 8.03 -6.39
N THR A 229 -14.15 7.99 -7.50
CA THR A 229 -14.59 8.48 -8.83
C THR A 229 -14.22 7.46 -9.89
N MET A 230 -15.17 7.12 -10.77
CA MET A 230 -14.92 6.22 -11.90
C MET A 230 -13.83 6.72 -12.85
N ALA A 231 -13.56 8.02 -12.88
CA ALA A 231 -12.53 8.60 -13.74
C ALA A 231 -11.11 8.29 -13.26
N TYR A 232 -10.93 7.91 -11.98
CA TYR A 232 -9.61 7.66 -11.44
C TYR A 232 -9.04 6.34 -11.97
N GLY A 233 -7.91 6.40 -12.67
CA GLY A 233 -7.30 5.26 -13.37
C GLY A 233 -7.96 4.88 -14.70
N HIS A 234 -9.09 5.53 -15.03
CA HIS A 234 -9.89 5.27 -16.23
C HIS A 234 -10.35 6.62 -16.81
N PRO A 235 -9.45 7.43 -17.39
CA PRO A 235 -9.76 8.79 -17.84
C PRO A 235 -10.83 8.86 -18.95
N GLU A 236 -11.14 7.74 -19.61
CA GLU A 236 -12.25 7.59 -20.54
C GLU A 236 -13.63 7.53 -19.86
N ASN A 237 -13.67 7.24 -18.56
CA ASN A 237 -14.91 7.20 -17.79
C ASN A 237 -15.35 8.62 -17.38
N PRO A 238 -16.67 8.84 -17.25
CA PRO A 238 -17.16 10.08 -16.69
C PRO A 238 -16.76 10.21 -15.22
N ASP A 239 -16.59 11.44 -14.77
CA ASP A 239 -16.30 11.76 -13.37
C ASP A 239 -17.57 11.62 -12.53
N GLU A 240 -17.87 10.38 -12.16
CA GLU A 240 -19.05 9.96 -11.41
C GLU A 240 -18.64 9.14 -10.19
N GLY A 241 -19.35 9.31 -9.08
CA GLY A 241 -19.02 8.67 -7.81
C GLY A 241 -19.48 7.22 -7.68
N TRP A 242 -19.49 6.74 -6.44
CA TRP A 242 -19.87 5.36 -6.09
C TRP A 242 -21.32 4.99 -6.45
N LEU A 243 -22.21 5.98 -6.63
CA LEU A 243 -23.59 5.80 -7.10
C LEU A 243 -23.76 6.09 -8.59
N ASN A 244 -22.71 5.94 -9.40
CA ASN A 244 -22.83 6.07 -10.85
C ASN A 244 -23.85 5.06 -11.43
N PRO A 245 -24.48 5.35 -12.59
CA PRO A 245 -25.52 4.50 -13.17
C PRO A 245 -24.99 3.27 -13.93
N ARG A 246 -23.69 3.21 -14.25
CA ARG A 246 -23.11 2.14 -15.08
C ARG A 246 -22.69 0.93 -14.24
N GLU A 247 -21.96 1.21 -13.16
CA GLU A 247 -21.35 0.27 -12.24
C GLU A 247 -21.48 0.81 -10.79
N PRO A 248 -22.71 0.94 -10.25
CA PRO A 248 -22.92 1.43 -8.90
C PRO A 248 -22.32 0.46 -7.88
N LEU A 249 -21.65 1.01 -6.87
CA LEU A 249 -21.22 0.26 -5.69
C LEU A 249 -22.35 0.23 -4.66
N THR A 250 -22.40 -0.87 -3.91
CA THR A 250 -23.23 -0.92 -2.70
C THR A 250 -22.65 -0.01 -1.61
N GLU A 251 -23.50 0.47 -0.69
CA GLU A 251 -23.03 1.25 0.47
C GLU A 251 -22.00 0.44 1.29
N ASP A 252 -22.17 -0.88 1.39
CA ASP A 252 -21.22 -1.76 2.07
C ASP A 252 -19.83 -1.75 1.42
N GLN A 253 -19.76 -1.84 0.08
CA GLN A 253 -18.49 -1.77 -0.63
C GLN A 253 -17.79 -0.43 -0.41
N TYR A 254 -18.54 0.67 -0.52
CA TYR A 254 -17.96 1.99 -0.28
C TYR A 254 -17.54 2.16 1.19
N TRP A 255 -18.35 1.69 2.14
CA TRP A 255 -18.02 1.72 3.56
C TRP A 255 -16.75 0.93 3.88
N GLN A 256 -16.56 -0.28 3.34
CA GLN A 256 -15.33 -1.05 3.58
C GLN A 256 -14.09 -0.31 3.08
N SER A 257 -14.21 0.42 1.97
CA SER A 257 -13.16 1.30 1.45
C SER A 257 -12.84 2.44 2.43
N LEU A 258 -13.86 3.14 2.94
CA LEU A 258 -13.70 4.24 3.89
C LEU A 258 -13.16 3.77 5.25
N LEU A 259 -13.63 2.63 5.74
CA LEU A 259 -13.18 2.04 7.00
C LEU A 259 -11.69 1.66 6.93
N TRP A 260 -11.27 1.03 5.83
CA TRP A 260 -9.86 0.73 5.59
C TRP A 260 -9.02 2.03 5.59
N TYR A 261 -9.46 3.04 4.85
CA TYR A 261 -8.71 4.29 4.72
C TYR A 261 -8.63 5.05 6.05
N ASN A 262 -9.72 5.08 6.84
CA ASN A 262 -9.72 5.59 8.21
C ASN A 262 -8.68 4.89 9.09
N ASN A 263 -8.64 3.56 9.05
CA ASN A 263 -7.71 2.78 9.85
C ASN A 263 -6.24 3.00 9.45
N GLU A 264 -5.98 3.25 8.17
CA GLU A 264 -4.65 3.64 7.71
C GLU A 264 -4.26 5.03 8.21
N MET A 265 -5.13 6.04 8.07
CA MET A 265 -4.86 7.39 8.57
C MET A 265 -4.63 7.45 10.08
N LEU A 266 -5.26 6.55 10.86
CA LEU A 266 -5.04 6.48 12.30
C LEU A 266 -3.60 6.09 12.69
N LYS A 267 -2.84 5.49 11.78
CA LYS A 267 -1.43 5.16 12.00
C LYS A 267 -0.50 6.37 11.87
N ASP A 268 -0.99 7.46 11.29
CA ASP A 268 -0.19 8.65 10.97
C ASP A 268 -0.60 9.82 11.89
N PRO A 269 0.11 10.08 13.01
CA PRO A 269 -0.32 11.07 14.02
C PRO A 269 -0.30 12.52 13.50
N TYR A 270 0.41 12.78 12.39
CA TYR A 270 0.44 14.08 11.72
C TYR A 270 -0.76 14.31 10.79
N VAL A 271 -1.58 13.29 10.53
CA VAL A 271 -2.81 13.40 9.73
C VAL A 271 -3.96 13.86 10.59
N MET A 272 -4.62 14.94 10.18
CA MET A 272 -5.79 15.50 10.86
C MET A 272 -7.08 14.78 10.45
N GLY A 273 -7.22 14.46 9.17
CA GLY A 273 -8.34 13.70 8.61
C GLY A 273 -8.47 13.88 7.10
N ALA A 274 -9.50 13.24 6.53
CA ALA A 274 -9.84 13.32 5.11
C ALA A 274 -11.27 13.81 4.89
N CYS A 275 -11.44 14.93 4.20
CA CYS A 275 -12.72 15.47 3.81
C CYS A 275 -13.33 14.66 2.67
N LEU A 276 -14.37 13.88 2.97
CA LEU A 276 -15.11 13.12 1.98
C LEU A 276 -15.81 14.06 1.01
N PHE A 277 -15.46 13.97 -0.28
CA PHE A 277 -16.01 14.78 -1.35
C PHE A 277 -17.53 14.59 -1.43
N GLU A 278 -18.31 15.69 -1.45
CA GLU A 278 -19.77 15.70 -1.69
C GLU A 278 -20.68 15.19 -0.56
N VAL A 279 -20.29 15.37 0.71
CA VAL A 279 -21.26 15.28 1.82
C VAL A 279 -22.34 16.36 1.67
N GLY A 280 -21.93 17.58 1.29
CA GLY A 280 -22.84 18.66 0.90
C GLY A 280 -22.95 18.78 -0.62
N HIS A 281 -23.54 17.81 -1.31
CA HIS A 281 -23.52 17.78 -2.77
C HIS A 281 -24.38 18.79 -3.54
N THR A 282 -23.99 19.08 -4.77
CA THR A 282 -24.84 19.74 -5.78
C THR A 282 -25.42 18.73 -6.78
N SER A 283 -26.41 19.14 -7.58
CA SER A 283 -27.07 18.24 -8.55
C SER A 283 -26.10 17.65 -9.58
N LYS A 284 -25.02 18.37 -9.92
CA LYS A 284 -23.98 17.90 -10.84
C LYS A 284 -23.22 16.69 -10.29
N TRP A 285 -23.05 16.62 -8.97
CA TRP A 285 -22.22 15.62 -8.29
C TRP A 285 -23.06 14.62 -7.48
N GLN A 286 -24.34 14.47 -7.85
CA GLN A 286 -25.29 13.62 -7.12
C GLN A 286 -24.82 12.17 -6.99
N THR A 287 -24.01 11.66 -7.92
CA THR A 287 -23.45 10.29 -7.87
C THR A 287 -22.40 10.09 -6.78
N PHE A 288 -21.91 11.16 -6.15
CA PHE A 288 -20.96 11.12 -5.04
C PHE A 288 -21.61 11.20 -3.66
N ARG A 289 -22.91 11.55 -3.58
CA ARG A 289 -23.60 11.89 -2.34
C ARG A 289 -23.43 10.87 -1.21
N HIS A 290 -23.30 11.38 0.02
CA HIS A 290 -23.30 10.59 1.26
C HIS A 290 -24.59 10.73 2.07
N LEU A 291 -25.46 11.66 1.69
CA LEU A 291 -26.72 11.98 2.36
C LEU A 291 -27.91 11.74 1.43
N GLY A 292 -29.07 11.45 2.03
CA GLY A 292 -30.30 11.22 1.30
C GLY A 292 -30.52 9.74 0.99
N GLU A 293 -30.84 9.44 -0.26
CA GLU A 293 -31.22 8.09 -0.70
C GLU A 293 -30.29 7.60 -1.81
N ASP A 294 -30.05 6.28 -1.88
CA ASP A 294 -29.30 5.61 -2.95
C ASP A 294 -30.09 5.61 -4.29
N ASN A 295 -29.58 4.92 -5.31
CA ASN A 295 -30.25 4.87 -6.63
C ASN A 295 -31.53 4.02 -6.62
N GLN A 296 -31.78 3.27 -5.54
CA GLN A 296 -32.94 2.44 -5.34
C GLN A 296 -33.98 3.10 -4.40
N GLY A 297 -33.70 4.30 -3.88
CA GLY A 297 -34.57 5.02 -2.95
C GLY A 297 -34.42 4.59 -1.49
N ASN A 298 -33.39 3.80 -1.14
CA ASN A 298 -33.11 3.45 0.25
C ASN A 298 -32.31 4.58 0.91
N PRO A 299 -32.55 4.88 2.20
CA PRO A 299 -31.73 5.85 2.94
C PRO A 299 -30.25 5.44 2.98
N ILE A 300 -29.35 6.37 2.69
CA ILE A 300 -27.90 6.18 2.84
C ILE A 300 -27.54 6.30 4.33
N LEU A 301 -26.90 5.28 4.90
CA LEU A 301 -26.61 5.18 6.33
C LEU A 301 -25.13 5.43 6.69
N LEU A 302 -24.35 5.99 5.75
CA LEU A 302 -22.91 6.25 5.95
C LEU A 302 -22.62 7.10 7.20
N MET A 303 -23.45 8.10 7.51
CA MET A 303 -23.24 8.95 8.70
C MET A 303 -23.34 8.15 10.01
N ASN A 304 -24.26 7.18 10.10
CA ASN A 304 -24.37 6.30 11.26
C ASN A 304 -23.12 5.43 11.43
N ARG A 305 -22.55 4.97 10.31
CA ARG A 305 -21.33 4.16 10.32
C ARG A 305 -20.10 4.98 10.72
N ILE A 306 -19.99 6.22 10.23
CA ILE A 306 -18.90 7.13 10.60
C ILE A 306 -19.01 7.53 12.08
N GLU A 307 -20.21 7.85 12.57
CA GLU A 307 -20.46 8.15 14.00
C GLU A 307 -19.95 7.02 14.90
N ALA A 308 -20.22 5.75 14.54
CA ALA A 308 -19.78 4.60 15.31
C ALA A 308 -18.25 4.50 15.45
N LEU A 309 -17.46 5.17 14.60
CA LEU A 309 -16.00 5.24 14.74
C LEU A 309 -15.54 6.12 15.90
N ASN A 310 -16.39 7.03 16.39
CA ASN A 310 -16.07 7.93 17.51
C ASN A 310 -15.95 7.14 18.83
N ASP A 311 -16.74 6.09 19.00
CA ASP A 311 -16.79 5.27 20.23
C ASP A 311 -15.73 4.16 20.27
N ILE A 312 -15.09 3.87 19.14
CA ILE A 312 -13.96 2.95 19.08
C ILE A 312 -12.75 3.69 19.64
N PRO A 313 -12.06 3.21 20.69
CA PRO A 313 -10.79 3.78 21.12
C PRO A 313 -9.89 3.94 19.89
N GLY A 314 -9.22 5.09 19.74
CA GLY A 314 -8.11 5.15 18.78
C GLY A 314 -7.17 3.98 19.05
N PRO A 315 -6.44 3.46 18.05
CA PRO A 315 -5.39 2.50 18.37
C PRO A 315 -4.59 3.12 19.52
N THR A 316 -4.65 2.49 20.71
CA THR A 316 -3.60 2.66 21.71
C THR A 316 -2.33 2.47 20.92
N GLU A 317 -1.41 3.44 20.98
CA GLU A 317 -0.09 3.36 20.37
C GLU A 317 0.25 1.88 20.24
N PRO A 318 0.23 1.33 19.01
CA PRO A 318 0.76 0.00 18.86
C PRO A 318 2.13 0.09 19.53
N PRO A 319 2.55 -0.87 20.37
CA PRO A 319 3.97 -0.97 20.64
C PRO A 319 4.62 -0.85 19.28
N GLU A 320 5.53 0.13 19.15
CA GLU A 320 6.31 0.38 17.94
C GLU A 320 6.41 -0.96 17.21
N PRO A 321 5.77 -1.14 16.02
CA PRO A 321 5.83 -2.43 15.36
C PRO A 321 7.30 -2.77 15.39
N PRO A 322 7.71 -3.87 16.06
CA PRO A 322 9.12 -4.08 16.37
C PRO A 322 9.82 -3.86 15.06
N GLU A 323 10.80 -2.93 15.01
CA GLU A 323 11.53 -2.62 13.78
C GLU A 323 11.64 -3.93 13.03
N PRO A 324 11.08 -4.04 11.80
CA PRO A 324 10.84 -5.32 11.18
C PRO A 324 12.12 -6.09 11.34
N SER A 325 12.05 -7.13 12.19
CA SER A 325 13.29 -7.67 12.73
C SER A 325 14.16 -8.04 11.53
N SER A 326 15.49 -7.98 11.60
CA SER A 326 16.31 -8.23 10.41
C SER A 326 15.91 -9.53 9.67
N GLY A 327 15.32 -10.50 10.38
CA GLY A 327 14.65 -11.68 9.83
C GLY A 327 13.38 -11.46 8.98
N ASP A 328 12.47 -10.54 9.33
CA ASP A 328 11.28 -10.17 8.53
C ASP A 328 11.71 -9.45 7.25
N ILE A 329 12.70 -8.56 7.33
CA ILE A 329 13.26 -7.90 6.15
C ILE A 329 13.97 -8.94 5.25
N TYR A 330 14.70 -9.88 5.84
CA TYR A 330 15.37 -10.96 5.10
C TYR A 330 14.38 -11.88 4.38
N GLU A 331 13.30 -12.30 5.04
CA GLU A 331 12.26 -13.14 4.44
C GLU A 331 11.53 -12.40 3.30
N ARG A 332 11.23 -11.11 3.50
CA ARG A 332 10.55 -10.29 2.50
C ARG A 332 11.43 -9.99 1.29
N VAL A 333 12.72 -9.70 1.50
CA VAL A 333 13.68 -9.48 0.41
C VAL A 333 13.98 -10.79 -0.34
N GLY A 334 14.11 -11.92 0.37
CA GLY A 334 14.27 -13.23 -0.26
C GLY A 334 13.08 -13.60 -1.14
N LYS A 335 11.85 -13.44 -0.62
CA LYS A 335 10.63 -13.66 -1.41
C LYS A 335 10.55 -12.73 -2.63
N LEU A 336 10.95 -11.46 -2.48
CA LEU A 336 10.98 -10.51 -3.59
C LEU A 336 11.97 -10.93 -4.70
N VAL A 337 13.14 -11.47 -4.33
CA VAL A 337 14.11 -12.01 -5.29
C VAL A 337 13.54 -13.23 -6.03
N ASP A 338 12.86 -14.13 -5.33
CA ASP A 338 12.22 -15.31 -5.92
C ASP A 338 11.10 -14.90 -6.89
N ASP A 339 10.22 -13.99 -6.47
CA ASP A 339 9.11 -13.48 -7.27
C ASP A 339 9.64 -12.77 -8.54
N LEU A 340 10.66 -11.91 -8.42
CA LEU A 340 11.26 -11.24 -9.57
C LEU A 340 12.01 -12.19 -10.51
N THR A 341 12.63 -13.24 -9.97
CA THR A 341 13.29 -14.28 -10.78
C THR A 341 12.27 -15.06 -11.59
N HIS A 342 11.13 -15.41 -10.99
CA HIS A 342 10.02 -16.07 -11.68
C HIS A 342 9.44 -15.18 -12.79
N GLU A 343 9.16 -13.92 -12.49
CA GLU A 343 8.63 -12.96 -13.47
C GLU A 343 9.60 -12.75 -14.64
N ARG A 344 10.91 -12.68 -14.37
CA ARG A 344 11.94 -12.63 -15.43
C ARG A 344 11.82 -13.80 -16.40
N GLU A 345 11.65 -15.02 -15.89
CA GLU A 345 11.52 -16.23 -16.70
C GLU A 345 10.23 -16.25 -17.52
N VAL A 346 9.11 -15.82 -16.92
CA VAL A 346 7.83 -15.69 -17.61
C VAL A 346 7.94 -14.68 -18.76
N ILE A 347 8.46 -13.49 -18.48
CA ILE A 347 8.63 -12.40 -19.45
C ILE A 347 9.57 -12.81 -20.59
N ALA A 348 10.68 -13.49 -20.27
CA ALA A 348 11.63 -13.99 -21.28
C ALA A 348 11.01 -15.02 -22.24
N GLY A 349 9.97 -15.76 -21.83
CA GLY A 349 9.28 -16.75 -22.65
C GLY A 349 8.18 -16.22 -23.56
N ILE A 350 7.71 -14.97 -23.35
CA ILE A 350 6.61 -14.36 -24.13
C ILE A 350 6.91 -14.27 -25.63
N PRO A 351 8.13 -13.89 -26.09
CA PRO A 351 8.43 -13.83 -27.52
C PRO A 351 8.31 -15.18 -28.22
N ASP A 352 8.85 -16.25 -27.62
CA ASP A 352 8.81 -17.61 -28.18
C ASP A 352 7.38 -18.15 -28.26
N GLN A 353 6.54 -17.85 -27.26
CA GLN A 353 5.12 -18.21 -27.25
C GLN A 353 4.35 -17.44 -28.34
N THR A 354 4.63 -16.15 -28.52
CA THR A 354 4.01 -15.31 -29.55
C THR A 354 4.37 -15.81 -30.96
N ASP A 355 5.64 -16.16 -31.18
CA ASP A 355 6.12 -16.75 -32.44
C ASP A 355 5.53 -18.14 -32.71
N ALA A 356 5.24 -18.92 -31.66
CA ALA A 356 4.54 -20.20 -31.78
C ALA A 356 3.08 -20.01 -32.21
N VAL A 357 2.38 -19.02 -31.66
CA VAL A 357 1.00 -18.67 -32.05
C VAL A 357 0.95 -18.12 -33.48
N GLU A 358 1.89 -17.27 -33.90
CA GLU A 358 1.97 -16.75 -35.28
C GLU A 358 2.18 -17.88 -36.30
N ARG A 359 3.08 -18.82 -35.99
CA ARG A 359 3.31 -20.02 -36.82
C ARG A 359 2.07 -20.92 -36.89
N ALA A 360 1.30 -21.03 -35.81
CA ALA A 360 0.06 -21.80 -35.79
C ALA A 360 -1.08 -21.12 -36.57
N LEU A 361 -1.11 -19.78 -36.61
CA LEU A 361 -2.12 -19.00 -37.35
C LEU A 361 -1.88 -18.95 -38.86
N THR A 362 -0.61 -18.97 -39.30
CA THR A 362 -0.22 -18.83 -40.72
C THR A 362 -0.89 -19.87 -41.66
N PRO A 363 -0.94 -21.18 -41.35
CA PRO A 363 -1.61 -22.17 -42.20
C PRO A 363 -3.14 -22.11 -42.14
N LEU A 364 -3.74 -21.47 -41.12
CA LEU A 364 -5.20 -21.34 -40.97
C LEU A 364 -5.80 -20.24 -41.86
N ASN A 365 -4.97 -19.37 -42.45
CA ASN A 365 -5.39 -18.39 -43.47
C ASN A 365 -5.55 -18.99 -44.88
N ALA A 366 -5.01 -20.19 -45.14
CA ALA A 366 -5.04 -20.82 -46.47
C ALA A 366 -6.34 -21.60 -46.84
N PRO A 367 -7.10 -22.23 -45.92
CA PRO A 367 -8.33 -22.95 -46.26
C PRO A 367 -9.61 -22.10 -46.19
N ALA A 368 -9.52 -20.77 -46.29
CA ALA A 368 -10.69 -19.90 -46.46
C ALA A 368 -11.40 -20.11 -47.81
N THR A 369 -10.72 -20.68 -48.82
CA THR A 369 -11.26 -20.86 -50.18
C THR A 369 -12.34 -21.96 -50.26
N GLY A 370 -12.21 -23.04 -49.49
CA GLY A 370 -13.17 -24.16 -49.53
C GLY A 370 -14.51 -23.88 -48.80
N ALA A 371 -14.49 -22.99 -47.80
CA ALA A 371 -15.71 -22.54 -47.11
C ALA A 371 -16.53 -21.58 -48.00
N ILE A 372 -15.85 -20.68 -48.71
CA ILE A 372 -16.47 -19.75 -49.67
C ILE A 372 -17.16 -20.51 -50.81
N GLU A 373 -16.56 -21.58 -51.34
CA GLU A 373 -17.18 -22.41 -52.38
C GLU A 373 -18.47 -23.12 -51.90
N ALA A 374 -18.49 -23.60 -50.66
CA ALA A 374 -19.66 -24.25 -50.07
C ALA A 374 -20.80 -23.26 -49.77
N GLU A 375 -20.47 -22.05 -49.29
CA GLU A 375 -21.42 -20.95 -49.10
C GLU A 375 -22.03 -20.50 -50.43
N MET A 376 -21.21 -20.31 -51.47
CA MET A 376 -21.69 -19.96 -52.81
C MET A 376 -22.62 -21.03 -53.38
N LEU A 377 -22.28 -22.32 -53.20
CA LEU A 377 -23.13 -23.43 -53.64
C LEU A 377 -24.47 -23.46 -52.91
N ALA A 378 -24.47 -23.27 -51.58
CA ALA A 378 -25.69 -23.22 -50.77
C ALA A 378 -26.58 -22.02 -51.12
N HIS A 379 -25.99 -20.85 -51.38
CA HIS A 379 -26.70 -19.65 -51.81
C HIS A 379 -27.36 -19.84 -53.19
N ASN A 380 -26.64 -20.42 -54.14
CA ASN A 380 -27.16 -20.72 -55.47
C ASN A 380 -28.31 -21.72 -55.44
N LEU A 381 -28.20 -22.79 -54.64
CA LEU A 381 -29.27 -23.78 -54.45
C LEU A 381 -30.52 -23.16 -53.82
N ARG A 382 -30.37 -22.34 -52.79
CA ARG A 382 -31.49 -21.64 -52.13
C ARG A 382 -32.22 -20.69 -53.08
N THR A 383 -31.47 -19.96 -53.90
CA THR A 383 -32.03 -19.07 -54.92
C THR A 383 -32.84 -19.85 -55.96
N ARG A 384 -32.31 -20.99 -56.40
CA ARG A 384 -32.99 -21.86 -57.37
C ARG A 384 -34.26 -22.49 -56.80
N VAL A 385 -34.24 -22.97 -55.55
CA VAL A 385 -35.45 -23.46 -54.85
C VAL A 385 -36.52 -22.37 -54.78
N ASN A 386 -36.16 -21.14 -54.40
CA ASN A 386 -37.11 -20.03 -54.33
C ASN A 386 -37.72 -19.67 -55.70
N GLN A 387 -36.91 -19.68 -56.76
CA GLN A 387 -37.37 -19.41 -58.13
C GLN A 387 -38.32 -20.48 -58.65
N VAL A 388 -37.99 -21.77 -58.42
CA VAL A 388 -38.85 -22.89 -58.82
C VAL A 388 -40.17 -22.84 -58.06
N SER A 389 -40.14 -22.62 -56.74
CA SER A 389 -41.36 -22.46 -55.91
C SER A 389 -42.25 -21.31 -56.38
N ALA A 390 -41.68 -20.14 -56.69
CA ALA A 390 -42.44 -18.99 -57.18
C ALA A 390 -43.08 -19.24 -58.56
N THR A 391 -42.37 -19.94 -59.44
CA THR A 391 -42.87 -20.34 -60.75
C THR A 391 -43.99 -21.37 -60.60
N LEU A 392 -43.86 -22.30 -59.66
CA LEU A 392 -44.87 -23.32 -59.37
C LEU A 392 -46.18 -22.70 -58.91
N THR A 393 -46.13 -21.69 -58.02
CA THR A 393 -47.31 -20.94 -57.57
C THR A 393 -48.02 -20.22 -58.71
N GLN A 394 -47.30 -19.75 -59.73
CA GLN A 394 -47.89 -19.14 -60.92
C GLN A 394 -48.53 -20.18 -61.85
N LEU A 395 -47.87 -21.34 -62.06
CA LEU A 395 -48.36 -22.38 -62.95
C LEU A 395 -49.59 -23.12 -62.39
N GLU A 396 -49.68 -23.31 -61.07
CA GLU A 396 -50.84 -23.93 -60.39
C GLU A 396 -52.14 -23.11 -60.55
N SER A 397 -52.05 -21.86 -60.98
CA SER A 397 -53.21 -20.99 -61.24
C SER A 397 -53.70 -21.01 -62.70
N ASN A 398 -53.05 -21.78 -63.58
CA ASN A 398 -53.39 -21.87 -65.00
C ASN A 398 -53.92 -23.28 -65.37
N PRO A 399 -55.21 -23.41 -65.75
CA PRO A 399 -55.85 -24.71 -66.02
C PRO A 399 -55.40 -25.41 -67.31
N ASP A 400 -54.63 -24.75 -68.18
CA ASP A 400 -54.19 -25.29 -69.47
C ASP A 400 -52.83 -26.03 -69.42
N ILE A 401 -52.24 -26.19 -68.23
CA ILE A 401 -50.89 -26.76 -68.04
C ILE A 401 -50.97 -28.23 -67.62
N ASP A 402 -50.14 -29.07 -68.24
CA ASP A 402 -50.02 -30.50 -67.96
C ASP A 402 -49.72 -30.77 -66.47
N PRO A 403 -50.63 -31.44 -65.73
CA PRO A 403 -50.45 -31.78 -64.32
C PRO A 403 -49.17 -32.60 -64.05
N ASP A 404 -48.74 -33.45 -64.98
CA ASP A 404 -47.53 -34.26 -64.83
C ASP A 404 -46.26 -33.41 -64.92
N ALA A 405 -46.30 -32.29 -65.65
CA ALA A 405 -45.20 -31.34 -65.70
C ALA A 405 -45.04 -30.55 -64.39
N ILE A 406 -46.16 -30.17 -63.76
CA ILE A 406 -46.17 -29.53 -62.44
C ILE A 406 -45.62 -30.50 -61.39
N GLN A 407 -46.02 -31.77 -61.44
CA GLN A 407 -45.54 -32.79 -60.50
C GLN A 407 -44.03 -33.04 -60.61
N ARG A 408 -43.47 -33.12 -61.83
CA ARG A 408 -42.01 -33.25 -62.02
C ARG A 408 -41.23 -32.05 -61.47
N MET A 409 -41.76 -30.84 -61.59
CA MET A 409 -41.11 -29.64 -61.03
C MET A 409 -41.17 -29.61 -59.49
N LYS A 410 -42.25 -30.14 -58.88
CA LYS A 410 -42.33 -30.32 -57.42
C LYS A 410 -41.26 -31.28 -56.93
N GLU A 411 -41.10 -32.40 -57.61
CA GLU A 411 -40.09 -33.40 -57.27
C GLU A 411 -38.65 -32.87 -57.41
N GLU A 412 -38.37 -32.04 -58.43
CA GLU A 412 -37.06 -31.37 -58.58
C GLU A 412 -36.81 -30.34 -57.46
N ALA A 413 -37.83 -29.58 -57.05
CA ALA A 413 -37.75 -28.62 -55.95
C ALA A 413 -37.52 -29.32 -54.60
N ASP A 414 -38.23 -30.43 -54.35
CA ASP A 414 -38.10 -31.23 -53.13
C ASP A 414 -36.71 -31.87 -53.03
N LEU A 415 -36.16 -32.37 -54.15
CA LEU A 415 -34.81 -32.92 -54.19
C LEU A 415 -33.75 -31.85 -53.92
N ALA A 416 -33.90 -30.65 -54.50
CA ALA A 416 -33.01 -29.52 -54.25
C ALA A 416 -33.10 -29.01 -52.80
N ALA A 417 -34.29 -29.03 -52.19
CA ALA A 417 -34.50 -28.69 -50.79
C ALA A 417 -33.82 -29.70 -49.86
N GLN A 418 -33.93 -31.00 -50.14
CA GLN A 418 -33.23 -32.05 -49.36
C GLN A 418 -31.71 -31.93 -49.44
N GLN A 419 -31.17 -31.58 -50.61
CA GLN A 419 -29.73 -31.34 -50.78
C GLN A 419 -29.26 -30.12 -49.98
N LEU A 420 -30.08 -29.06 -49.91
CA LEU A 420 -29.80 -27.88 -49.10
C LEU A 420 -29.81 -28.18 -47.60
N ASP A 421 -30.80 -28.95 -47.11
CA ASP A 421 -30.89 -29.37 -45.70
C ASP A 421 -29.69 -30.23 -45.28
N ALA A 422 -29.21 -31.10 -46.16
CA ALA A 422 -28.02 -31.91 -45.90
C ALA A 422 -26.72 -31.09 -45.81
N LEU A 423 -26.66 -29.93 -46.47
CA LEU A 423 -25.48 -29.05 -46.49
C LEU A 423 -25.49 -28.01 -45.36
N SER A 424 -26.67 -27.56 -44.92
CA SER A 424 -26.86 -26.58 -43.83
C SER A 424 -25.99 -26.78 -42.58
N PRO A 425 -25.92 -27.96 -41.95
CA PRO A 425 -25.12 -28.14 -40.73
C PRO A 425 -23.61 -28.06 -40.98
N ARG A 426 -23.14 -28.37 -42.20
CA ARG A 426 -21.72 -28.27 -42.56
C ARG A 426 -21.33 -26.81 -42.81
N VAL A 427 -22.20 -26.02 -43.42
CA VAL A 427 -22.01 -24.58 -43.63
C VAL A 427 -21.99 -23.85 -42.30
N ALA A 428 -22.98 -24.08 -41.42
CA ALA A 428 -23.03 -23.45 -40.10
C ALA A 428 -21.80 -23.75 -39.24
N LYS A 429 -21.26 -24.99 -39.31
CA LYS A 429 -20.02 -25.36 -38.60
C LYS A 429 -18.78 -24.66 -39.17
N ALA A 430 -18.73 -24.47 -40.49
CA ALA A 430 -17.64 -23.76 -41.16
C ALA A 430 -17.68 -22.26 -40.87
N GLU A 431 -18.86 -21.65 -40.87
CA GLU A 431 -19.08 -20.25 -40.47
C GLU A 431 -18.63 -19.99 -39.03
N ALA A 432 -19.04 -20.86 -38.08
CA ALA A 432 -18.64 -20.74 -36.68
C ALA A 432 -17.12 -20.87 -36.48
N ALA A 433 -16.47 -21.79 -37.19
CA ALA A 433 -15.01 -21.96 -37.14
C ALA A 433 -14.29 -20.75 -37.79
N GLY A 434 -14.81 -20.23 -38.90
CA GLY A 434 -14.29 -19.04 -39.56
C GLY A 434 -14.36 -17.78 -38.69
N GLN A 435 -15.49 -17.59 -37.99
CA GLN A 435 -15.66 -16.49 -37.03
C GLN A 435 -14.66 -16.59 -35.86
N GLN A 436 -14.40 -17.80 -35.34
CA GLN A 436 -13.41 -18.01 -34.29
C GLN A 436 -11.98 -17.71 -34.76
N VAL A 437 -11.59 -18.18 -35.95
CA VAL A 437 -10.28 -17.88 -36.54
C VAL A 437 -10.11 -16.39 -36.82
N GLN A 438 -11.16 -15.72 -37.30
CA GLN A 438 -11.15 -14.28 -37.57
C GLN A 438 -11.06 -13.46 -36.29
N ALA A 439 -11.75 -13.85 -35.22
CA ALA A 439 -11.64 -13.20 -33.91
C ALA A 439 -10.21 -13.29 -33.34
N VAL A 440 -9.58 -14.47 -33.44
CA VAL A 440 -8.17 -14.64 -33.01
C VAL A 440 -7.23 -13.83 -33.91
N ALA A 441 -7.42 -13.84 -35.22
CA ALA A 441 -6.60 -13.08 -36.17
C ALA A 441 -6.72 -11.54 -36.00
N GLN A 442 -7.86 -11.04 -35.54
CA GLN A 442 -8.07 -9.62 -35.25
C GLN A 442 -7.45 -9.19 -33.91
N ALA A 443 -7.45 -10.07 -32.90
CA ALA A 443 -6.86 -9.80 -31.59
C ALA A 443 -5.33 -9.94 -31.57
N PHE A 444 -4.78 -10.84 -32.39
CA PHE A 444 -3.36 -11.19 -32.39
C PHE A 444 -2.39 -10.01 -32.66
N PRO A 445 -2.66 -9.06 -33.58
CA PRO A 445 -1.78 -7.90 -33.80
C PRO A 445 -1.65 -6.95 -32.60
N ALA A 446 -2.65 -6.90 -31.71
CA ALA A 446 -2.55 -6.13 -30.46
C ALA A 446 -1.67 -6.88 -29.45
N GLN A 447 -1.86 -8.19 -29.30
CA GLN A 447 -1.04 -9.05 -28.45
C GLN A 447 0.44 -9.08 -28.90
N LYS A 448 0.69 -9.14 -30.21
CA LYS A 448 2.04 -9.07 -30.79
C LYS A 448 2.74 -7.73 -30.51
N ARG A 449 2.00 -6.61 -30.52
CA ARG A 449 2.54 -5.29 -30.16
C ARG A 449 2.86 -5.18 -28.68
N ALA A 450 2.04 -5.76 -27.80
CA ALA A 450 2.35 -5.88 -26.38
C ALA A 450 3.62 -6.73 -26.15
N ALA A 451 3.75 -7.87 -26.86
CA ALA A 451 4.95 -8.71 -26.81
C ALA A 451 6.22 -8.04 -27.37
N GLN A 452 6.10 -7.04 -28.24
CA GLN A 452 7.25 -6.26 -28.73
C GLN A 452 7.79 -5.26 -27.69
N GLN A 453 7.02 -4.98 -26.64
CA GLN A 453 7.44 -4.13 -25.51
C GLN A 453 8.14 -4.93 -24.40
N THR A 454 8.10 -6.27 -24.48
CA THR A 454 8.72 -7.21 -23.54
C THR A 454 10.22 -6.97 -23.28
N PRO A 455 11.07 -6.55 -24.26
CA PRO A 455 12.47 -6.23 -23.96
C PRO A 455 12.66 -5.07 -22.97
N GLY A 456 11.78 -4.07 -23.01
CA GLY A 456 11.79 -2.96 -22.07
C GLY A 456 11.40 -3.40 -20.66
N LEU A 457 10.36 -4.24 -20.56
CA LEU A 457 9.93 -4.86 -19.30
C LEU A 457 11.01 -5.79 -18.72
N LEU A 458 11.67 -6.59 -19.55
CA LEU A 458 12.76 -7.47 -19.13
C LEU A 458 13.92 -6.66 -18.54
N THR A 459 14.30 -5.56 -19.19
CA THR A 459 15.34 -4.63 -18.67
C THR A 459 14.95 -4.04 -17.31
N GLN A 460 13.67 -3.69 -17.11
CA GLN A 460 13.19 -3.17 -15.83
C GLN A 460 13.21 -4.24 -14.73
N VAL A 461 12.77 -5.46 -15.03
CA VAL A 461 12.79 -6.58 -14.08
C VAL A 461 14.21 -7.00 -13.72
N GLU A 462 15.14 -7.00 -14.69
CA GLU A 462 16.57 -7.25 -14.44
C GLU A 462 17.17 -6.19 -13.51
N SER A 463 16.87 -4.91 -13.74
CA SER A 463 17.29 -3.81 -12.86
C SER A 463 16.72 -3.93 -11.44
N LEU A 464 15.44 -4.30 -11.31
CA LEU A 464 14.80 -4.53 -10.01
C LEU A 464 15.40 -5.75 -9.29
N LEU A 465 15.70 -6.83 -10.03
CA LEU A 465 16.32 -8.03 -9.50
C LEU A 465 17.73 -7.74 -8.97
N GLU A 466 18.54 -6.98 -9.71
CA GLU A 466 19.86 -6.55 -9.24
C GLU A 466 19.78 -5.73 -7.94
N ARG A 467 18.79 -4.82 -7.85
CA ARG A 467 18.57 -4.01 -6.64
C ARG A 467 18.11 -4.85 -5.47
N ALA A 468 17.18 -5.79 -5.68
CA ALA A 468 16.71 -6.70 -4.65
C ALA A 468 17.83 -7.61 -4.12
N GLN A 469 18.72 -8.09 -5.01
CA GLN A 469 19.90 -8.89 -4.63
C GLN A 469 20.92 -8.07 -3.84
N ARG A 470 21.14 -6.79 -4.16
CA ARG A 470 21.99 -5.89 -3.37
C ARG A 470 21.40 -5.61 -1.99
N LEU A 471 20.08 -5.36 -1.92
CA LEU A 471 19.40 -5.23 -0.64
C LEU A 471 19.53 -6.49 0.19
N GLN A 472 19.51 -7.67 -0.43
CA GLN A 472 19.71 -8.94 0.26
C GLN A 472 21.13 -9.09 0.83
N SER A 473 22.16 -8.62 0.10
CA SER A 473 23.55 -8.65 0.58
C SER A 473 23.84 -7.65 1.70
N ASP A 474 23.07 -6.56 1.76
CA ASP A 474 23.28 -5.47 2.69
C ASP A 474 22.55 -5.68 4.04
N LEU A 475 21.74 -6.74 4.18
CA LEU A 475 21.04 -7.07 5.43
C LEU A 475 21.98 -7.70 6.47
N PRO A 476 21.91 -7.29 7.76
CA PRO A 476 22.68 -7.92 8.83
C PRO A 476 22.19 -9.35 9.09
N GLY A 477 23.04 -10.31 8.74
CA GLY A 477 22.86 -11.75 8.91
C GLY A 477 24.11 -12.53 8.50
N GLY A 478 25.28 -11.91 8.66
CA GLY A 478 26.55 -12.53 8.33
C GLY A 478 26.84 -13.75 9.20
N GLU A 479 27.68 -14.65 8.71
CA GLU A 479 28.21 -15.77 9.47
C GLU A 479 28.79 -15.29 10.82
N PHE A 480 28.34 -15.85 11.94
CA PHE A 480 28.87 -15.49 13.25
C PHE A 480 30.35 -15.90 13.33
N THR A 481 31.23 -14.92 13.50
CA THR A 481 32.65 -15.17 13.75
C THR A 481 32.94 -14.95 15.23
N PRO A 482 33.40 -15.95 16.00
CA PRO A 482 33.64 -15.79 17.42
C PRO A 482 34.77 -14.75 17.68
N PRO A 483 34.66 -13.93 18.73
CA PRO A 483 35.72 -13.00 19.11
C PRO A 483 37.06 -13.71 19.42
N PRO A 484 38.21 -13.01 19.31
CA PRO A 484 39.50 -13.55 19.73
C PRO A 484 39.47 -14.06 21.17
N GLY A 485 40.01 -15.24 21.41
CA GLY A 485 40.02 -15.89 22.73
C GLY A 485 38.82 -16.81 23.02
N VAL A 486 37.84 -16.87 22.11
CA VAL A 486 36.74 -17.85 22.19
C VAL A 486 37.08 -19.08 21.36
N GLN A 487 37.12 -20.24 22.01
CA GLN A 487 37.43 -21.53 21.40
C GLN A 487 36.15 -22.19 20.89
N ASP A 488 36.12 -22.61 19.63
CA ASP A 488 35.02 -23.41 19.09
C ASP A 488 35.23 -24.89 19.44
N ILE A 489 34.37 -25.41 20.32
CA ILE A 489 34.46 -26.79 20.83
C ILE A 489 33.20 -27.59 20.49
N ARG A 490 32.33 -27.09 19.61
CA ARG A 490 31.03 -27.72 19.32
C ARG A 490 31.15 -29.18 18.89
N GLU A 491 32.16 -29.50 18.09
CA GLU A 491 32.42 -30.87 17.61
C GLU A 491 32.89 -31.82 18.74
N ASP A 492 33.45 -31.29 19.82
CA ASP A 492 33.95 -32.07 20.96
C ASP A 492 32.89 -32.24 22.07
N MET A 493 31.74 -31.58 21.94
CA MET A 493 30.75 -31.54 23.00
C MET A 493 30.00 -32.87 23.14
N PRO A 494 29.86 -33.38 24.37
CA PRO A 494 29.11 -34.60 24.60
C PRO A 494 27.61 -34.32 24.48
N HIS A 495 26.89 -35.21 23.82
CA HIS A 495 25.44 -35.17 23.68
C HIS A 495 24.79 -36.43 24.24
N HIS A 496 23.52 -36.31 24.63
CA HIS A 496 22.71 -37.46 25.02
C HIS A 496 22.49 -38.38 23.81
N PRO A 497 22.57 -39.72 23.96
CA PRO A 497 22.51 -40.66 22.83
C PRO A 497 21.19 -40.64 22.05
N THR A 498 20.09 -40.20 22.67
CA THR A 498 18.74 -40.25 22.06
C THR A 498 17.94 -38.95 22.16
N LYS A 499 18.46 -37.91 22.83
CA LYS A 499 17.73 -36.66 23.03
C LYS A 499 18.48 -35.56 22.32
N THR A 500 17.76 -34.72 21.59
CA THR A 500 18.32 -33.58 20.87
C THR A 500 17.58 -32.33 21.29
N TRP A 501 18.29 -31.20 21.23
CA TRP A 501 17.65 -29.90 21.29
C TRP A 501 16.87 -29.65 19.98
N PRO A 502 15.79 -28.84 20.01
CA PRO A 502 15.16 -28.35 18.80
C PRO A 502 16.12 -27.45 18.01
N SER A 503 15.91 -27.37 16.70
CA SER A 503 16.60 -26.41 15.83
C SER A 503 15.74 -25.17 15.58
N ARG A 504 16.39 -24.05 15.30
CA ARG A 504 15.80 -22.76 14.93
C ARG A 504 16.60 -22.12 13.79
N MET A 505 15.95 -21.23 13.05
CA MET A 505 16.61 -20.40 12.05
C MET A 505 17.42 -19.29 12.74
N PRO A 506 18.58 -18.88 12.19
CA PRO A 506 19.34 -17.74 12.72
C PRO A 506 18.49 -16.46 12.87
N SER A 507 17.56 -16.24 11.95
CA SER A 507 16.63 -15.10 11.98
C SER A 507 15.71 -15.07 13.21
N GLN A 508 15.52 -16.21 13.89
CA GLN A 508 14.70 -16.32 15.11
C GLN A 508 15.46 -15.91 16.38
N ILE A 509 16.78 -15.70 16.31
CA ILE A 509 17.57 -15.20 17.43
C ILE A 509 17.22 -13.72 17.64
N LYS A 510 16.62 -13.42 18.79
CA LYS A 510 16.15 -12.08 19.20
C LYS A 510 16.57 -11.70 20.62
N LEU A 511 17.30 -12.56 21.32
CA LEU A 511 17.60 -12.36 22.73
C LEU A 511 18.94 -13.00 23.11
N ILE A 512 19.59 -12.43 24.11
CA ILE A 512 20.76 -13.01 24.78
C ILE A 512 20.40 -13.14 26.25
N VAL A 513 20.51 -14.37 26.78
CA VAL A 513 20.28 -14.66 28.20
C VAL A 513 21.60 -15.00 28.88
N VAL A 514 21.95 -14.18 29.88
CA VAL A 514 23.13 -14.35 30.71
C VAL A 514 22.81 -15.27 31.89
N HIS A 515 23.70 -16.23 32.14
CA HIS A 515 23.59 -17.25 33.20
C HIS A 515 24.82 -17.27 34.10
N HIS A 516 24.66 -17.88 35.27
CA HIS A 516 25.79 -18.45 36.00
C HIS A 516 25.64 -19.98 36.09
N THR A 517 26.74 -20.68 36.31
CA THR A 517 26.71 -22.15 36.42
C THR A 517 26.50 -22.66 37.84
N VAL A 518 26.77 -21.84 38.85
CA VAL A 518 26.86 -22.25 40.27
C VAL A 518 27.94 -23.34 40.47
N THR A 519 29.01 -23.27 39.68
CA THR A 519 30.17 -24.17 39.75
C THR A 519 31.46 -23.39 40.02
N SER A 520 32.62 -24.06 39.94
CA SER A 520 33.93 -23.39 40.04
C SER A 520 34.13 -22.42 38.86
N PRO A 521 34.83 -21.29 39.03
CA PRO A 521 35.20 -20.42 37.92
C PRO A 521 36.03 -21.11 36.82
N GLU A 522 36.72 -22.21 37.14
CA GLU A 522 37.57 -23.01 36.26
C GLU A 522 36.83 -24.25 35.70
N THR A 523 35.50 -24.22 35.71
CA THR A 523 34.70 -25.38 35.27
C THR A 523 34.89 -25.66 33.79
N ASP A 524 35.37 -26.85 33.45
CA ASP A 524 35.46 -27.33 32.07
C ASP A 524 34.06 -27.54 31.45
N PRO A 525 33.76 -26.95 30.27
CA PRO A 525 32.48 -27.11 29.58
C PRO A 525 32.14 -28.57 29.27
N ILE A 526 33.13 -29.41 28.90
CA ILE A 526 32.91 -30.82 28.56
C ILE A 526 32.52 -31.60 29.82
N ALA A 527 33.24 -31.41 30.93
CA ALA A 527 32.90 -32.01 32.21
C ALA A 527 31.51 -31.59 32.72
N LEU A 528 31.15 -30.31 32.56
CA LEU A 528 29.84 -29.79 32.92
C LEU A 528 28.73 -30.44 32.10
N ALA A 529 28.89 -30.52 30.78
CA ALA A 529 27.94 -31.16 29.89
C ALA A 529 27.75 -32.65 30.24
N ARG A 530 28.84 -33.41 30.45
CA ARG A 530 28.75 -34.81 30.92
C ARG A 530 27.97 -34.94 32.22
N ALA A 531 28.21 -34.06 33.18
CA ALA A 531 27.52 -34.09 34.46
C ALA A 531 26.02 -33.79 34.31
N LEU A 532 25.64 -32.84 33.44
CA LEU A 532 24.25 -32.48 33.19
C LEU A 532 23.49 -33.58 32.43
N ILE A 533 24.12 -34.21 31.43
CA ILE A 533 23.57 -35.37 30.72
C ILE A 533 23.37 -36.52 31.70
N ALA A 534 24.41 -36.90 32.45
CA ALA A 534 24.35 -38.08 33.32
C ALA A 534 23.43 -37.90 34.53
N ARG A 535 23.35 -36.70 35.11
CA ARG A 535 22.62 -36.46 36.38
C ARG A 535 21.25 -35.81 36.19
N ARG A 536 21.03 -35.09 35.09
CA ARG A 536 19.79 -34.37 34.80
C ARG A 536 19.13 -34.80 33.49
N ASP A 537 19.70 -35.79 32.81
CA ASP A 537 19.11 -36.40 31.61
C ASP A 537 18.79 -35.36 30.51
N LEU A 538 19.67 -34.35 30.40
CA LEU A 538 19.56 -33.28 29.40
C LEU A 538 20.15 -33.72 28.05
N PRO A 539 19.62 -33.21 26.91
CA PRO A 539 20.18 -33.46 25.58
C PRO A 539 21.66 -33.07 25.40
N GLY A 540 22.13 -32.05 26.11
CA GLY A 540 23.48 -31.48 25.97
C GLY A 540 23.70 -30.36 26.97
N LEU A 541 24.66 -29.47 26.69
CA LEU A 541 24.87 -28.29 27.51
C LEU A 541 23.72 -27.30 27.25
N PRO A 542 23.05 -26.75 28.28
CA PRO A 542 21.95 -25.82 28.07
C PRO A 542 22.43 -24.38 27.82
N TYR A 543 23.59 -24.18 27.20
CA TYR A 543 24.19 -22.88 26.91
C TYR A 543 24.97 -22.94 25.59
N HIS A 544 25.01 -21.83 24.86
CA HIS A 544 25.79 -21.75 23.61
C HIS A 544 27.23 -21.37 23.90
N PHE A 545 27.43 -20.47 24.87
CA PHE A 545 28.75 -20.05 25.31
C PHE A 545 28.94 -20.28 26.81
N LEU A 546 30.16 -20.65 27.19
CA LEU A 546 30.61 -20.69 28.58
C LEU A 546 31.89 -19.86 28.70
N VAL A 547 31.96 -18.96 29.68
CA VAL A 547 33.13 -18.13 29.97
C VAL A 547 33.66 -18.47 31.36
N GLN A 548 34.94 -18.84 31.47
CA GLN A 548 35.61 -19.14 32.72
C GLN A 548 36.07 -17.88 33.46
N GLY A 549 36.46 -18.02 34.73
CA GLY A 549 36.81 -16.88 35.60
C GLY A 549 38.05 -16.10 35.17
N ASP A 550 38.94 -16.72 34.41
CA ASP A 550 40.13 -16.10 33.82
C ASP A 550 39.87 -15.42 32.46
N GLY A 551 38.66 -15.55 31.91
CA GLY A 551 38.27 -14.96 30.63
C GLY A 551 38.29 -15.95 29.45
N ASP A 552 38.66 -17.22 29.65
CA ASP A 552 38.62 -18.21 28.58
C ASP A 552 37.17 -18.48 28.16
N GLY A 553 36.87 -18.24 26.88
CA GLY A 553 35.54 -18.41 26.29
C GLY A 553 35.45 -19.68 25.45
N PHE A 554 34.30 -20.35 25.50
CA PHE A 554 34.03 -21.57 24.74
C PHE A 554 32.70 -21.48 24.02
N TRP A 555 32.67 -21.76 22.72
CA TRP A 555 31.47 -21.94 21.91
C TRP A 555 31.13 -23.43 21.87
N ALA A 556 30.04 -23.80 22.55
CA ALA A 556 29.72 -25.17 22.91
C ALA A 556 28.48 -25.74 22.19
N GLU A 557 27.55 -24.91 21.71
CA GLU A 557 26.38 -25.39 20.95
C GLU A 557 26.17 -24.50 19.70
N PRO A 558 25.75 -25.06 18.55
CA PRO A 558 25.42 -24.26 17.37
C PRO A 558 24.36 -23.19 17.66
N LEU A 559 24.45 -22.02 17.05
CA LEU A 559 23.51 -20.91 17.30
C LEU A 559 22.10 -21.21 16.77
N GLU A 560 21.99 -22.14 15.84
CA GLU A 560 20.77 -22.73 15.30
C GLU A 560 20.12 -23.71 16.29
N THR A 561 20.73 -23.99 17.43
CA THR A 561 20.20 -24.93 18.43
C THR A 561 19.42 -24.18 19.51
N ALA A 562 18.14 -24.50 19.68
CA ALA A 562 17.30 -23.95 20.74
C ALA A 562 17.51 -24.71 22.07
N VAL A 563 18.62 -24.43 22.75
CA VAL A 563 18.97 -25.09 24.03
C VAL A 563 17.96 -24.78 25.15
N GLY A 564 17.70 -25.75 26.03
CA GLY A 564 16.79 -25.63 27.18
C GLY A 564 17.37 -24.83 28.35
N GLN A 565 17.60 -23.54 28.15
CA GLN A 565 18.28 -22.65 29.11
C GLN A 565 17.37 -21.97 30.14
N THR A 566 16.07 -21.87 29.87
CA THR A 566 15.03 -21.29 30.74
C THR A 566 13.84 -22.23 30.92
N LEU A 567 12.92 -21.90 31.84
CA LEU A 567 11.65 -22.62 32.01
C LEU A 567 10.62 -22.30 30.90
N LYS A 568 10.93 -21.39 29.98
CA LYS A 568 10.02 -20.89 28.94
C LYS A 568 10.54 -21.27 27.57
N ASP A 569 9.86 -22.21 26.90
CA ASP A 569 10.27 -22.69 25.58
C ASP A 569 10.28 -21.57 24.52
N GLU A 570 9.34 -20.62 24.61
CA GLU A 570 9.32 -19.42 23.75
C GLU A 570 10.59 -18.56 23.85
N ILE A 571 11.24 -18.54 25.03
CA ILE A 571 12.51 -17.84 25.23
C ILE A 571 13.65 -18.69 24.68
N ASN A 572 13.64 -19.99 24.94
CA ASN A 572 14.65 -20.93 24.43
C ASN A 572 14.71 -20.91 22.89
N GLN A 573 13.56 -20.75 22.22
CA GLN A 573 13.47 -20.66 20.76
C GLN A 573 14.08 -19.39 20.15
N LYS A 574 14.23 -18.31 20.93
CA LYS A 574 14.74 -17.03 20.42
C LYS A 574 16.04 -16.55 21.08
N ALA A 575 16.54 -17.26 22.08
CA ALA A 575 17.66 -16.80 22.89
C ALA A 575 18.97 -17.55 22.64
N VAL A 576 20.07 -16.81 22.56
CA VAL A 576 21.43 -17.32 22.74
C VAL A 576 21.78 -17.26 24.23
N GLY A 577 22.36 -18.34 24.75
CA GLY A 577 22.69 -18.49 26.15
C GLY A 577 24.18 -18.30 26.40
N VAL A 578 24.54 -17.29 27.20
CA VAL A 578 25.93 -16.99 27.59
C VAL A 578 26.07 -17.26 29.10
N ALA A 579 26.77 -18.33 29.46
CA ALA A 579 26.98 -18.72 30.85
C ALA A 579 28.34 -18.26 31.38
N LEU A 580 28.34 -17.73 32.59
CA LEU A 580 29.55 -17.37 33.34
C LEU A 580 29.81 -18.47 34.38
N ALA A 581 30.97 -19.13 34.29
CA ALA A 581 31.37 -20.14 35.27
C ALA A 581 31.58 -19.48 36.64
N GLY A 582 30.82 -19.89 37.66
CA GLY A 582 30.91 -19.31 39.00
C GLY A 582 29.59 -19.22 39.74
N ASN A 583 29.63 -18.70 40.98
CA ASN A 583 28.46 -18.40 41.80
C ASN A 583 28.45 -16.93 42.26
N PHE A 584 27.75 -16.09 41.50
CA PHE A 584 27.72 -14.63 41.74
C PHE A 584 26.60 -14.18 42.69
N THR A 585 26.37 -14.96 43.75
CA THR A 585 25.42 -14.59 44.81
C THR A 585 26.02 -13.52 45.72
N ASN A 586 27.29 -13.66 46.09
CA ASN A 586 27.96 -12.76 47.03
C ASN A 586 28.92 -11.80 46.33
N ASP A 587 29.67 -12.31 45.35
CA ASP A 587 30.70 -11.55 44.64
C ASP A 587 30.36 -11.47 43.13
N PRO A 588 30.66 -10.34 42.45
CA PRO A 588 30.46 -10.25 41.00
C PRO A 588 31.48 -11.12 40.25
N PRO A 589 31.23 -11.40 38.95
CA PRO A 589 32.24 -12.00 38.09
C PRO A 589 33.53 -11.16 38.04
N PRO A 590 34.72 -11.77 38.01
CA PRO A 590 35.98 -11.06 37.83
C PRO A 590 36.04 -10.35 36.47
N GLU A 591 36.85 -9.28 36.39
CA GLU A 591 36.95 -8.43 35.19
C GLU A 591 37.28 -9.19 33.88
N PRO A 592 38.24 -10.13 33.82
CA PRO A 592 38.53 -10.86 32.58
C PRO A 592 37.32 -11.66 32.06
N GLN A 593 36.52 -12.22 32.98
CA GLN A 593 35.30 -12.95 32.63
C GLN A 593 34.22 -12.01 32.08
N LEU A 594 34.09 -10.79 32.63
CA LEU A 594 33.17 -9.78 32.10
C LEU A 594 33.61 -9.26 30.73
N ASP A 595 34.92 -9.07 30.51
CA ASP A 595 35.47 -8.61 29.23
C ASP A 595 35.21 -9.62 28.11
N ALA A 596 35.49 -10.90 28.37
CA ALA A 596 35.22 -11.98 27.41
C ALA A 596 33.73 -12.14 27.12
N ALA A 597 32.87 -12.08 28.15
CA ALA A 597 31.43 -12.11 27.97
C ALA A 597 30.93 -10.90 27.16
N ALA A 598 31.46 -9.71 27.40
CA ALA A 598 31.12 -8.51 26.64
C ALA A 598 31.50 -8.65 25.17
N ALA A 599 32.68 -9.21 24.86
CA ALA A 599 33.10 -9.46 23.48
C ALA A 599 32.15 -10.42 22.73
N ILE A 600 31.75 -11.51 23.37
CA ILE A 600 30.79 -12.46 22.80
C ILE A 600 29.44 -11.78 22.54
N ILE A 601 28.92 -11.06 23.53
CA ILE A 601 27.62 -10.39 23.45
C ILE A 601 27.65 -9.29 22.38
N ALA A 602 28.71 -8.49 22.30
CA ALA A 602 28.86 -7.45 21.28
C ALA A 602 28.87 -8.05 19.86
N GLN A 603 29.55 -9.18 19.66
CA GLN A 603 29.56 -9.87 18.37
C GLN A 603 28.19 -10.45 18.02
N LEU A 604 27.48 -11.03 18.99
CA LEU A 604 26.10 -11.51 18.79
C LEU A 604 25.15 -10.35 18.42
N ILE A 605 25.29 -9.21 19.08
CA ILE A 605 24.54 -7.99 18.77
C ILE A 605 24.81 -7.55 17.33
N LYS A 606 26.08 -7.44 16.92
CA LYS A 606 26.46 -7.06 15.55
C LYS A 606 25.93 -8.04 14.51
N THR A 607 26.03 -9.33 14.79
CA THR A 607 25.62 -10.39 13.86
C THR A 607 24.10 -10.44 13.66
N TYR A 608 23.31 -10.25 14.72
CA TYR A 608 21.85 -10.43 14.69
C TYR A 608 21.04 -9.13 14.79
N GLY A 609 21.69 -7.97 14.81
CA GLY A 609 21.03 -6.67 14.89
C GLY A 609 20.25 -6.47 16.19
N LEU A 610 20.78 -6.95 17.32
CA LEU A 610 20.09 -6.90 18.61
C LEU A 610 20.34 -5.56 19.33
N ASN A 611 19.40 -5.13 20.17
CA ASN A 611 19.56 -3.94 20.98
C ASN A 611 20.21 -4.28 22.33
N VAL A 612 21.30 -3.58 22.67
CA VAL A 612 22.08 -3.81 23.89
C VAL A 612 21.26 -3.64 25.18
N ASP A 613 20.28 -2.73 25.20
CA ASP A 613 19.53 -2.35 26.39
C ASP A 613 18.30 -3.24 26.61
N THR A 614 17.67 -3.70 25.54
CA THR A 614 16.42 -4.48 25.61
C THR A 614 16.63 -5.97 25.45
N ASP A 615 17.64 -6.40 24.68
CA ASP A 615 17.75 -7.79 24.24
C ASP A 615 18.80 -8.59 25.03
N VAL A 616 19.53 -7.96 25.95
CA VAL A 616 20.49 -8.61 26.85
C VAL A 616 19.93 -8.65 28.27
N ILE A 617 19.53 -9.85 28.69
CA ILE A 617 18.86 -10.07 29.98
C ILE A 617 19.53 -11.19 30.78
N GLY A 618 19.36 -11.19 32.10
CA GLY A 618 19.75 -12.31 32.96
C GLY A 618 18.59 -13.29 33.12
N ARG A 619 18.89 -14.57 33.37
CA ARG A 619 17.85 -15.60 33.57
C ARG A 619 16.82 -15.22 34.65
N SER A 620 17.19 -14.50 35.71
CA SER A 620 16.31 -14.05 36.79
C SER A 620 15.25 -13.03 36.34
N GLU A 621 15.46 -12.41 35.19
CA GLU A 621 14.48 -11.50 34.56
C GLU A 621 13.40 -12.28 33.79
N VAL A 622 13.62 -13.58 33.56
CA VAL A 622 12.72 -14.47 32.82
C VAL A 622 12.04 -15.48 33.74
N ASP A 623 12.83 -16.11 34.61
CA ASP A 623 12.44 -17.20 35.50
C ASP A 623 12.58 -16.77 36.98
N PRO A 624 11.78 -17.32 37.92
CA PRO A 624 11.94 -17.08 39.35
C PRO A 624 13.13 -17.85 39.94
N VAL A 625 14.34 -17.59 39.44
CA VAL A 625 15.61 -18.25 39.82
C VAL A 625 16.69 -17.23 40.14
N ALA A 626 17.75 -17.67 40.82
CA ALA A 626 18.84 -16.80 41.25
C ALA A 626 19.85 -16.45 40.14
N SER A 627 19.94 -17.25 39.06
CA SER A 627 20.87 -17.03 37.94
C SER A 627 20.54 -15.73 37.20
N PRO A 628 21.51 -14.90 36.79
CA PRO A 628 22.96 -15.17 36.79
C PRO A 628 23.67 -14.80 38.11
N GLY A 629 22.94 -14.61 39.19
CA GLY A 629 23.45 -14.34 40.53
C GLY A 629 22.79 -13.11 41.12
N LYS A 630 22.72 -13.04 42.45
CA LYS A 630 22.14 -11.88 43.15
C LYS A 630 22.85 -10.57 42.76
N GLN A 631 24.15 -10.62 42.46
CA GLN A 631 24.94 -9.46 42.05
C GLN A 631 24.54 -8.88 40.67
N TRP A 632 23.67 -9.55 39.90
CA TRP A 632 23.23 -9.12 38.55
C TRP A 632 22.48 -7.79 38.58
N LEU A 633 21.36 -7.74 39.33
CA LEU A 633 20.51 -6.55 39.51
C LEU A 633 20.63 -5.93 40.91
N GLN A 634 21.26 -6.64 41.85
CA GLN A 634 21.45 -6.20 43.23
C GLN A 634 22.95 -6.16 43.55
N GLY A 635 23.33 -5.62 44.71
CA GLY A 635 24.74 -5.54 45.10
C GLY A 635 25.58 -4.75 44.09
N ALA A 636 26.57 -5.40 43.49
CA ALA A 636 27.45 -4.82 42.48
C ALA A 636 26.74 -4.39 41.18
N LYS A 637 25.53 -4.92 40.90
CA LYS A 637 24.74 -4.62 39.69
C LYS A 637 25.55 -4.82 38.39
N TYR A 638 26.25 -5.95 38.30
CA TYR A 638 27.20 -6.15 37.20
C TYR A 638 26.52 -6.24 35.82
N LYS A 639 25.18 -6.28 35.71
CA LYS A 639 24.47 -6.02 34.45
C LYS A 639 24.90 -4.68 33.84
N VAL A 640 24.95 -3.61 34.64
CA VAL A 640 25.33 -2.27 34.17
C VAL A 640 26.75 -2.29 33.63
N THR A 641 27.69 -2.81 34.42
CA THR A 641 29.10 -2.92 34.02
C THR A 641 29.29 -3.77 32.75
N LEU A 642 28.57 -4.88 32.63
CA LEU A 642 28.61 -5.73 31.44
C LEU A 642 28.08 -4.99 30.21
N LEU A 643 26.92 -4.33 30.31
CA LEU A 643 26.35 -3.58 29.18
C LEU A 643 27.22 -2.39 28.79
N ASP A 644 27.87 -1.71 29.74
CA ASP A 644 28.82 -0.63 29.44
C ASP A 644 30.03 -1.14 28.65
N LYS A 645 30.57 -2.30 29.03
CA LYS A 645 31.64 -2.97 28.27
C LYS A 645 31.20 -3.41 26.88
N VAL A 646 29.97 -3.93 26.75
CA VAL A 646 29.39 -4.28 25.45
C VAL A 646 29.28 -3.04 24.56
N ARG A 647 28.73 -1.93 25.07
CA ARG A 647 28.61 -0.68 24.32
C ARG A 647 29.96 -0.11 23.89
N ALA A 648 31.02 -0.31 24.67
CA ALA A 648 32.38 0.11 24.29
C ALA A 648 32.97 -0.69 23.11
N LEU A 649 32.39 -1.85 22.77
CA LEU A 649 32.83 -2.74 21.70
C LEU A 649 31.94 -2.63 20.44
N LEU A 650 30.77 -2.02 20.54
CA LEU A 650 29.87 -1.72 19.41
C LEU A 650 30.37 -0.48 18.68
#